data_AF-A0A6F8T7U5-F1
#
_entry.id   AF-A0A6F8T7U5-F1
#
_cell.length_a   1.000
_cell.length_b   1.000
_cell.length_c   1.000
_cell.angle_alpha   90.00
_cell.angle_beta   90.00
_cell.angle_gamma   90.00
#
_symmetry.space_group_name_H-M   'P 1'
#
loop_
_entity.id
_entity.type
_entity.pdbx_description
1 polymer ?
#
loop_
_entity_poly.entity_id
_entity_poly.type
_entity_poly.pdbx_seq_one_letter_code
_entity_poly.pdbx_strand_id
1 'polypeptide(L)'
;MIVFDEPEDCDYIFIDNDNRVHLLLPIIGGQEIAIDNTCESARELQTFFGTNSNSAENILRRYKDRLLNDISAIQSQKGISRCAYQDLMREKKQRLEQIEKYINLIGEIKDNYNTGINRLFTVGIPELPSTIHKIIKSANNAFVVRLSPHHPDPFTKFYDPLFSLMRNRSRYAIWGFKALTKGLGARLRSAFQPEDSTPLLINRKSPKEQVIQKVLSAIEDKNMNVPVEAREKKLNDLKIIIQNELVKIIPEITSLEKNRSGQTMDLNFMELMGINEHDVIEEWINTLIDSSLDPITWENPELCEILLGVENKGSVFYDPADKGISPEQLAELMSIRVQYLLAEINIYCKKNELSKANFGKFFDKEPHATQISRLVKEGLAQGQDIEPIIYGYVNNHLAALGLKTSLAVTQQAHITKKFTDNYRVIRDSPHFDEFLVIDPDKKGAIFSYKSRISCHFLDFFTLQTKGKYPLGDFENHAEALKSGTSNRLHHKNHIVSEGYETIKIFREEVIKLLAENKPNELLAFLIAKSPYGVPNYSMLSLETQNYISYNRNWPFIEQELLNTTTILANEKQDLLKLLSPNNVNRENLSAIVWSKYSSKLLFEVELNKVADGLIRMVHVYNKKRSRQWYKGFRDEVRIKQCEVLMQVGQEINSLLDCHPLSKEQILEKIVQSIETLNRINNEISLETSNRFQSTLQQEIKIFQAKLITLCELDSYEFISMNINMKIEEQLDKIRDPAVKDIVKTLPAHYHTDEGIMLFNTLNLEESMKVASYLNIEYRDLDRAVDKKTLLEHDIPLLFKEINLQLLLQLKEDASISQEVFERFIKLADTIPPELMTRKNIKAWSHAEVSEESDPAKLLAKVKETKPIDKLKFFNREPEKRPDDEPKSSAPQIGPFQ
;
A
#
# COMPACT_ATOMS: atom_id res chain seq x y z
N MET A 1 -1.47 22.38 -21.38
CA MET A 1 -1.44 20.99 -20.88
C MET A 1 -2.45 20.89 -19.74
N ILE A 2 -3.30 19.88 -19.76
CA ILE A 2 -4.21 19.52 -18.67
C ILE A 2 -3.52 18.45 -17.84
N VAL A 3 -3.47 18.67 -16.52
CA VAL A 3 -3.03 17.67 -15.55
C VAL A 3 -4.27 17.27 -14.75
N PHE A 4 -4.62 15.99 -14.77
CA PHE A 4 -5.70 15.48 -13.92
C PHE A 4 -5.17 15.18 -12.52
N ASP A 5 -5.82 15.77 -11.52
CA ASP A 5 -5.40 15.81 -10.11
C ASP A 5 -6.19 14.84 -9.21
N GLU A 6 -7.32 14.29 -9.65
CA GLU A 6 -8.09 13.33 -8.83
C GLU A 6 -7.28 12.05 -8.59
N PRO A 7 -7.02 11.69 -7.31
CA PRO A 7 -6.24 10.51 -7.00
C PRO A 7 -7.07 9.22 -6.99
N GLU A 8 -6.48 8.16 -7.53
CA GLU A 8 -6.98 6.79 -7.40
C GLU A 8 -6.84 6.27 -5.96
N ASP A 9 -5.97 6.90 -5.16
CA ASP A 9 -5.76 6.56 -3.76
C ASP A 9 -6.01 7.75 -2.82
N CYS A 10 -6.92 7.60 -1.87
CA CYS A 10 -7.24 8.62 -0.87
C CYS A 10 -7.64 7.97 0.45
N ASP A 11 -7.20 8.55 1.57
CA ASP A 11 -7.48 7.99 2.89
C ASP A 11 -8.99 7.99 3.18
N TYR A 12 -9.48 6.90 3.77
CA TYR A 12 -10.90 6.64 4.11
C TYR A 12 -11.88 6.51 2.93
N ILE A 13 -11.53 6.91 1.71
CA ILE A 13 -12.41 6.87 0.54
C ILE A 13 -12.23 5.56 -0.21
N PHE A 14 -13.28 4.77 -0.30
CA PHE A 14 -13.39 3.63 -1.22
C PHE A 14 -14.48 3.94 -2.25
N ILE A 15 -14.28 3.59 -3.51
CA ILE A 15 -15.24 3.78 -4.60
C ILE A 15 -15.54 2.41 -5.21
N ASP A 16 -16.82 2.02 -5.21
CA ASP A 16 -17.25 0.74 -5.78
C ASP A 16 -17.32 0.79 -7.32
N ASN A 17 -17.61 -0.37 -7.93
CA ASN A 17 -17.70 -0.50 -9.39
C ASN A 17 -18.89 0.27 -10.01
N ASP A 18 -19.86 0.71 -9.21
CA ASP A 18 -21.00 1.51 -9.64
C ASP A 18 -20.73 3.03 -9.46
N ASN A 19 -19.48 3.41 -9.22
CA ASN A 19 -19.04 4.77 -8.93
C ASN A 19 -19.68 5.37 -7.66
N ARG A 20 -20.05 4.52 -6.68
CA ARG A 20 -20.50 4.97 -5.37
C ARG A 20 -19.32 5.18 -4.44
N VAL A 21 -19.28 6.35 -3.83
CA VAL A 21 -18.31 6.72 -2.81
C VAL A 21 -18.76 6.13 -1.47
N HIS A 22 -17.83 5.46 -0.80
CA HIS A 22 -17.97 4.92 0.53
C HIS A 22 -16.91 5.54 1.44
N LEU A 23 -17.36 6.18 2.52
CA LEU A 23 -16.48 6.66 3.56
C LEU A 23 -16.34 5.61 4.67
N LEU A 24 -15.11 5.15 4.89
CA LEU A 24 -14.77 4.13 5.89
C LEU A 24 -14.28 4.82 7.16
N LEU A 25 -15.02 4.63 8.25
CA LEU A 25 -14.67 5.14 9.57
C LEU A 25 -13.76 4.13 10.25
N PRO A 26 -12.47 4.45 10.49
CA PRO A 26 -11.55 3.50 11.10
C PRO A 26 -11.86 3.36 12.59
N ILE A 27 -11.92 2.12 13.06
CA ILE A 27 -12.07 1.79 14.46
C ILE A 27 -10.68 1.72 15.10
N ILE A 28 -9.77 0.97 14.46
CA ILE A 28 -8.45 0.65 15.01
C ILE A 28 -7.49 0.20 13.90
N GLY A 29 -6.18 0.41 14.07
CA GLY A 29 -5.18 -0.09 13.14
C GLY A 29 -5.13 -1.62 13.13
N GLY A 30 -4.98 -2.21 11.94
CA GLY A 30 -4.93 -3.66 11.73
C GLY A 30 -5.59 -4.12 10.43
N GLN A 31 -5.32 -5.35 10.02
CA GLN A 31 -5.96 -5.98 8.84
C GLN A 31 -6.97 -7.05 9.25
N GLU A 32 -6.50 -8.12 9.88
CA GLU A 32 -7.38 -9.16 10.45
C GLU A 32 -7.43 -9.07 11.98
N ILE A 33 -6.31 -8.71 12.60
CA ILE A 33 -6.21 -8.46 14.03
C ILE A 33 -5.76 -7.03 14.28
N ALA A 34 -6.36 -6.42 15.31
CA ALA A 34 -5.99 -5.09 15.76
C ALA A 34 -4.58 -5.10 16.36
N ILE A 35 -3.73 -4.21 15.87
CA ILE A 35 -2.35 -4.01 16.34
C ILE A 35 -2.27 -2.94 17.43
N ASP A 36 -3.15 -1.95 17.37
CA ASP A 36 -3.32 -0.98 18.44
C ASP A 36 -4.25 -1.61 19.48
N ASN A 37 -3.87 -1.59 20.75
CA ASN A 37 -4.75 -2.03 21.82
C ASN A 37 -4.64 -1.10 23.03
N THR A 38 -5.58 -1.26 23.96
CA THR A 38 -5.64 -0.48 25.21
C THR A 38 -5.72 1.04 24.99
N CYS A 39 -4.64 1.79 25.20
CA CYS A 39 -4.62 3.25 25.10
C CYS A 39 -4.54 3.79 23.67
N GLU A 40 -4.07 3.00 22.72
CA GLU A 40 -3.93 3.42 21.31
C GLU A 40 -5.22 3.22 20.50
N SER A 41 -6.21 2.48 21.03
CA SER A 41 -7.40 2.09 20.29
C SER A 41 -8.29 3.24 19.77
N ALA A 42 -8.18 4.44 20.36
CA ALA A 42 -8.99 5.59 19.95
C ALA A 42 -8.29 6.51 18.93
N ARG A 43 -7.04 6.20 18.59
CA ARG A 43 -6.18 7.06 17.78
C ARG A 43 -6.73 7.28 16.38
N GLU A 44 -7.13 6.22 15.69
CA GLU A 44 -7.69 6.32 14.34
C GLU A 44 -8.94 7.21 14.30
N LEU A 45 -9.81 7.12 15.31
CA LEU A 45 -11.00 7.97 15.43
C LEU A 45 -10.65 9.43 15.72
N GLN A 46 -9.62 9.69 16.53
CA GLN A 46 -9.14 11.06 16.79
C GLN A 46 -8.59 11.71 15.53
N THR A 47 -7.83 10.97 14.72
CA THR A 47 -7.35 11.45 13.43
C THR A 47 -8.53 11.73 12.50
N PHE A 48 -9.46 10.78 12.37
CA PHE A 48 -10.63 10.93 11.50
C PHE A 48 -11.48 12.16 11.83
N PHE A 49 -11.86 12.33 13.10
CA PHE A 49 -12.73 13.44 13.57
C PHE A 49 -11.99 14.72 13.94
N GLY A 50 -10.65 14.73 13.87
CA GLY A 50 -9.83 15.85 14.30
C GLY A 50 -10.00 17.11 13.45
N THR A 51 -9.20 18.13 13.77
CA THR A 51 -9.11 19.39 13.02
C THR A 51 -7.79 19.54 12.26
N ASN A 52 -6.88 18.56 12.36
CA ASN A 52 -5.61 18.58 11.64
C ASN A 52 -5.81 18.35 10.13
N SER A 53 -4.76 18.60 9.35
CA SER A 53 -4.72 18.43 7.88
C SER A 53 -5.12 17.02 7.43
N ASN A 54 -4.96 16.02 8.30
CA ASN A 54 -5.22 14.60 8.07
C ASN A 54 -6.61 14.13 8.54
N SER A 55 -7.47 15.05 8.99
CA SER A 55 -8.85 14.72 9.28
C SER A 55 -9.62 14.32 8.03
N ALA A 56 -10.63 13.46 8.18
CA ALA A 56 -11.43 12.99 7.05
C ALA A 56 -12.09 14.15 6.30
N GLU A 57 -12.55 15.17 7.04
CA GLU A 57 -13.12 16.38 6.44
C GLU A 57 -12.12 17.14 5.57
N ASN A 58 -10.90 17.39 6.07
CA ASN A 58 -9.87 18.11 5.30
C ASN A 58 -9.36 17.30 4.11
N ILE A 59 -9.27 15.97 4.24
CA ILE A 59 -8.94 15.06 3.14
C ILE A 59 -10.02 15.12 2.05
N LEU A 60 -11.30 15.02 2.43
CA LEU A 60 -12.42 15.12 1.49
C LEU A 60 -12.50 16.49 0.81
N ARG A 61 -12.19 17.60 1.52
CA ARG A 61 -12.12 18.94 0.93
C ARG A 61 -11.01 19.04 -0.12
N ARG A 62 -9.82 18.51 0.17
CA ARG A 62 -8.73 18.43 -0.82
C ARG A 62 -9.11 17.59 -2.04
N TYR A 63 -9.78 16.45 -1.83
CA TYR A 63 -10.28 15.60 -2.91
C TYR A 63 -11.32 16.33 -3.77
N LYS A 64 -12.23 17.07 -3.13
CA LYS A 64 -13.22 17.95 -3.77
C LYS A 64 -12.55 19.00 -4.66
N ASP A 65 -11.53 19.71 -4.14
CA ASP A 65 -10.86 20.78 -4.89
C ASP A 65 -10.16 20.22 -6.14
N ARG A 66 -9.55 19.03 -6.04
CA ARG A 66 -8.95 18.31 -7.18
C ARG A 66 -9.99 17.92 -8.22
N LEU A 67 -11.14 17.39 -7.79
CA LEU A 67 -12.27 17.10 -8.69
C LEU A 67 -12.78 18.35 -9.41
N LEU A 68 -12.88 19.48 -8.72
CA LEU A 68 -13.31 20.76 -9.30
C LEU A 68 -12.30 21.26 -10.35
N ASN A 69 -11.00 21.14 -10.08
CA ASN A 69 -9.95 21.47 -11.04
C ASN A 69 -10.07 20.62 -12.31
N ASP A 70 -10.21 19.29 -12.16
CA ASP A 70 -10.36 18.38 -13.28
C ASP A 70 -11.61 18.67 -14.12
N ILE A 71 -12.75 18.91 -13.47
CA ILE A 71 -14.01 19.25 -14.14
C ILE A 71 -13.87 20.56 -14.90
N SER A 72 -13.23 21.58 -14.30
CA SER A 72 -12.96 22.86 -14.94
C SER A 72 -12.03 22.70 -16.16
N ALA A 73 -10.99 21.88 -16.03
CA ALA A 73 -10.07 21.56 -17.11
C ALA A 73 -10.79 20.87 -18.28
N ILE A 74 -11.66 19.89 -18.03
CA ILE A 74 -12.48 19.25 -19.07
C ILE A 74 -13.44 20.27 -19.70
N GLN A 75 -14.08 21.11 -18.90
CA GLN A 75 -15.02 22.11 -19.38
C GLN A 75 -14.36 23.12 -20.34
N SER A 76 -13.08 23.45 -20.13
CA SER A 76 -12.29 24.29 -21.04
C SER A 76 -12.19 23.71 -22.46
N GLN A 77 -12.19 22.38 -22.60
CA GLN A 77 -12.09 21.69 -23.89
C GLN A 77 -13.42 21.64 -24.64
N LYS A 78 -14.55 21.86 -23.96
CA LYS A 78 -15.88 21.82 -24.59
C LYS A 78 -16.13 22.94 -25.59
N GLY A 79 -15.40 24.04 -25.49
CA GLY A 79 -15.41 25.09 -26.51
C GLY A 79 -14.86 24.61 -27.86
N ILE A 80 -13.98 23.60 -27.84
CA ILE A 80 -13.39 23.02 -29.05
C ILE A 80 -14.17 21.78 -29.50
N SER A 81 -14.31 20.79 -28.63
CA SER A 81 -15.04 19.54 -28.86
C SER A 81 -16.21 19.41 -27.89
N ARG A 82 -17.45 19.44 -28.41
CA ARG A 82 -18.67 19.40 -27.59
C ARG A 82 -18.74 18.18 -26.66
N CYS A 83 -18.19 17.06 -27.11
CA CYS A 83 -18.22 15.77 -26.41
C CYS A 83 -16.97 15.52 -25.55
N ALA A 84 -16.00 16.44 -25.49
CA ALA A 84 -14.72 16.25 -24.80
C ALA A 84 -14.88 15.63 -23.40
N TYR A 85 -14.31 14.44 -23.21
CA TYR A 85 -14.23 13.68 -21.96
C TYR A 85 -15.57 13.56 -21.22
N GLN A 86 -16.68 13.46 -21.94
CA GLN A 86 -18.01 13.55 -21.35
C GLN A 86 -18.31 12.43 -20.33
N ASP A 87 -17.84 11.20 -20.60
CA ASP A 87 -17.97 10.08 -19.66
C ASP A 87 -17.17 10.30 -18.38
N LEU A 88 -15.88 10.63 -18.51
CA LEU A 88 -14.99 10.95 -17.38
C LEU A 88 -15.53 12.12 -16.55
N MET A 89 -16.07 13.16 -17.20
CA MET A 89 -16.66 14.30 -16.52
C MET A 89 -17.93 13.92 -15.75
N ARG A 90 -18.78 13.05 -16.31
CA ARG A 90 -19.98 12.55 -15.61
C ARG A 90 -19.58 11.80 -14.35
N GLU A 91 -18.62 10.90 -14.45
CA GLU A 91 -18.12 10.11 -13.32
C GLU A 91 -17.51 10.99 -12.22
N LYS A 92 -16.68 11.97 -12.58
CA LYS A 92 -16.10 12.96 -11.66
C LYS A 92 -17.17 13.81 -10.97
N LYS A 93 -18.22 14.24 -11.70
CA LYS A 93 -19.34 14.99 -11.12
C LYS A 93 -20.15 14.17 -10.13
N GLN A 94 -20.45 12.91 -10.46
CA GLN A 94 -21.12 11.99 -9.53
C GLN A 94 -20.32 11.82 -8.25
N ARG A 95 -19.00 11.67 -8.33
CA ARG A 95 -18.15 11.57 -7.13
C ARG A 95 -18.11 12.88 -6.35
N LEU A 96 -18.03 14.02 -7.03
CA LEU A 96 -18.04 15.35 -6.40
C LEU A 96 -19.29 15.56 -5.54
N GLU A 97 -20.47 15.29 -6.08
CA GLU A 97 -21.75 15.43 -5.36
C GLU A 97 -21.79 14.56 -4.10
N GLN A 98 -21.29 13.31 -4.21
CA GLN A 98 -21.23 12.39 -3.09
C GLN A 98 -20.22 12.85 -2.01
N ILE A 99 -19.04 13.34 -2.42
CA ILE A 99 -18.01 13.86 -1.51
C ILE A 99 -18.52 15.09 -0.75
N GLU A 100 -19.19 16.02 -1.42
CA GLU A 100 -19.81 17.19 -0.79
C GLU A 100 -20.83 16.78 0.28
N LYS A 101 -21.63 15.77 -0.01
CA LYS A 101 -22.61 15.24 0.95
C LYS A 101 -21.92 14.60 2.17
N TYR A 102 -20.86 13.81 1.99
CA TYR A 102 -20.10 13.27 3.12
C TYR A 102 -19.45 14.36 3.98
N ILE A 103 -18.91 15.43 3.38
CA ILE A 103 -18.36 16.58 4.13
C ILE A 103 -19.46 17.19 5.02
N ASN A 104 -20.66 17.41 4.47
CA ASN A 104 -21.79 17.94 5.23
C ASN A 104 -22.21 17.02 6.38
N LEU A 105 -22.26 15.70 6.15
CA LEU A 105 -22.60 14.73 7.20
C LEU A 105 -21.54 14.70 8.33
N ILE A 106 -20.25 14.86 8.01
CA ILE A 106 -19.21 14.97 9.05
C ILE A 106 -19.41 16.25 9.87
N GLY A 107 -19.66 17.39 9.22
CA GLY A 107 -19.97 18.66 9.88
C GLY A 107 -21.17 18.53 10.83
N GLU A 108 -22.26 17.93 10.37
CA GLU A 108 -23.47 17.71 11.16
C GLU A 108 -23.21 16.86 12.42
N ILE A 109 -22.36 15.82 12.31
CA ILE A 109 -21.94 15.05 13.49
C ILE A 109 -21.18 15.92 14.48
N LYS A 110 -20.24 16.74 14.01
CA LYS A 110 -19.38 17.58 14.86
C LYS A 110 -20.16 18.70 15.55
N ASP A 111 -21.15 19.25 14.86
CA ASP A 111 -21.90 20.42 15.34
C ASP A 111 -23.10 20.01 16.21
N ASN A 112 -23.88 19.03 15.76
CA ASN A 112 -25.20 18.73 16.35
C ASN A 112 -25.28 17.36 17.05
N TYR A 113 -24.39 16.41 16.71
CA TYR A 113 -24.44 15.03 17.23
C TYR A 113 -23.12 14.55 17.86
N ASN A 114 -22.34 15.46 18.43
CA ASN A 114 -20.96 15.22 18.90
C ASN A 114 -20.87 14.50 20.26
N THR A 115 -21.98 13.97 20.77
CA THR A 115 -22.00 13.32 22.09
C THR A 115 -21.11 12.07 22.07
N GLY A 116 -20.05 12.05 22.88
CA GLY A 116 -19.09 10.95 22.97
C GLY A 116 -17.90 11.08 22.02
N ILE A 117 -18.05 11.80 20.89
CA ILE A 117 -16.93 12.11 19.98
C ILE A 117 -16.05 13.21 20.60
N ASN A 118 -16.64 14.23 21.22
CA ASN A 118 -15.89 15.26 21.95
C ASN A 118 -15.00 14.70 23.07
N ARG A 119 -15.38 13.55 23.65
CA ARG A 119 -14.59 12.85 24.69
C ARG A 119 -13.31 12.25 24.14
N LEU A 120 -13.22 12.06 22.81
CA LEU A 120 -11.99 11.65 22.14
C LEU A 120 -10.87 12.67 22.36
N PHE A 121 -11.20 13.96 22.40
CA PHE A 121 -10.20 15.04 22.47
C PHE A 121 -10.00 15.59 23.89
N THR A 122 -11.02 15.48 24.74
CA THR A 122 -11.01 16.10 26.08
C THR A 122 -10.52 15.16 27.20
N VAL A 123 -10.53 13.84 26.99
CA VAL A 123 -10.16 12.86 28.02
C VAL A 123 -8.80 12.25 27.69
N GLY A 124 -7.80 12.44 28.56
CA GLY A 124 -6.43 11.96 28.26
C GLY A 124 -6.23 10.43 28.16
N ILE A 125 -7.26 9.59 28.42
CA ILE A 125 -7.29 8.21 27.89
C ILE A 125 -8.68 8.04 27.27
N PRO A 126 -8.82 8.25 25.96
CA PRO A 126 -10.12 8.24 25.31
C PRO A 126 -10.80 6.87 25.36
N GLU A 127 -12.13 6.87 25.32
CA GLU A 127 -12.93 5.66 25.11
C GLU A 127 -13.46 5.65 23.67
N LEU A 128 -13.69 4.45 23.13
CA LEU A 128 -14.41 4.32 21.87
C LEU A 128 -15.86 4.81 22.08
N PRO A 129 -16.43 5.56 21.12
CA PRO A 129 -17.83 5.99 21.21
C PRO A 129 -18.76 4.79 21.38
N SER A 130 -19.80 4.93 22.21
CA SER A 130 -20.77 3.84 22.47
C SER A 130 -21.41 3.28 21.19
N THR A 131 -21.52 4.11 20.16
CA THR A 131 -21.99 3.73 18.83
C THR A 131 -21.09 2.70 18.15
N ILE A 132 -19.77 2.83 18.27
CA ILE A 132 -18.80 1.84 17.74
C ILE A 132 -18.99 0.49 18.45
N HIS A 133 -19.21 0.49 19.77
CA HIS A 133 -19.50 -0.76 20.49
C HIS A 133 -20.77 -1.44 19.99
N LYS A 134 -21.82 -0.69 19.66
CA LYS A 134 -23.05 -1.25 19.08
C LYS A 134 -22.77 -1.90 17.72
N ILE A 135 -21.99 -1.24 16.86
CA ILE A 135 -21.62 -1.78 15.53
C ILE A 135 -20.84 -3.08 15.70
N ILE A 136 -19.77 -3.09 16.49
CA ILE A 136 -18.95 -4.29 16.73
C ILE A 136 -19.80 -5.43 17.31
N LYS A 137 -20.66 -5.13 18.29
CA LYS A 137 -21.54 -6.12 18.92
C LYS A 137 -22.54 -6.73 17.95
N SER A 138 -23.02 -5.95 16.98
CA SER A 138 -23.94 -6.41 15.93
C SER A 138 -23.25 -7.10 14.76
N ALA A 139 -21.93 -6.97 14.64
CA ALA A 139 -21.18 -7.53 13.53
C ALA A 139 -21.04 -9.06 13.67
N ASN A 140 -21.27 -9.77 12.56
CA ASN A 140 -21.12 -11.23 12.49
C ASN A 140 -19.70 -11.66 12.09
N ASN A 141 -18.85 -10.71 11.71
CA ASN A 141 -17.50 -10.95 11.20
C ASN A 141 -16.40 -10.28 12.05
N ALA A 142 -16.72 -9.77 13.24
CA ALA A 142 -15.77 -9.14 14.14
C ALA A 142 -16.00 -9.59 15.58
N PHE A 143 -14.92 -9.92 16.28
CA PHE A 143 -14.98 -10.54 17.59
C PHE A 143 -13.87 -9.99 18.49
N VAL A 144 -14.24 -9.73 19.74
CA VAL A 144 -13.30 -9.27 20.76
C VAL A 144 -12.90 -10.46 21.63
N VAL A 145 -11.61 -10.57 21.90
CA VAL A 145 -11.05 -11.55 22.83
C VAL A 145 -10.32 -10.83 23.96
N ARG A 146 -10.46 -11.35 25.18
CA ARG A 146 -9.83 -10.81 26.39
C ARG A 146 -9.08 -11.91 27.13
N LEU A 147 -7.76 -11.75 27.20
CA LEU A 147 -6.85 -12.71 27.81
C LEU A 147 -6.51 -12.31 29.24
N SER A 148 -5.68 -13.12 29.91
CA SER A 148 -5.22 -12.91 31.27
C SER A 148 -3.70 -12.89 31.38
N PRO A 149 -3.05 -11.80 30.93
CA PRO A 149 -1.65 -11.59 31.25
C PRO A 149 -1.41 -11.44 32.76
N HIS A 150 -0.18 -11.71 33.22
CA HIS A 150 0.20 -11.65 34.63
C HIS A 150 0.04 -10.23 35.17
N HIS A 151 0.45 -9.23 34.39
CA HIS A 151 0.33 -7.82 34.70
C HIS A 151 -0.69 -7.15 33.78
N PRO A 152 -2.00 -7.29 34.06
CA PRO A 152 -3.01 -6.79 33.15
C PRO A 152 -3.11 -5.26 33.15
N ASP A 153 -3.36 -4.68 31.99
CA ASP A 153 -3.76 -3.29 31.82
C ASP A 153 -5.29 -3.15 32.08
N PRO A 154 -5.73 -2.28 32.99
CA PRO A 154 -7.15 -2.15 33.32
C PRO A 154 -7.93 -1.31 32.30
N PHE A 155 -7.25 -0.62 31.37
CA PHE A 155 -7.82 0.27 30.38
C PHE A 155 -8.22 -0.45 29.08
N THR A 156 -8.84 -1.62 29.22
CA THR A 156 -9.50 -2.31 28.12
C THR A 156 -10.67 -1.51 27.57
N LYS A 157 -10.83 -1.48 26.26
CA LYS A 157 -11.74 -0.63 25.49
C LYS A 157 -12.98 -1.35 24.99
N PHE A 158 -12.97 -2.67 24.89
CA PHE A 158 -14.11 -3.40 24.33
C PHE A 158 -14.99 -4.04 25.43
N TYR A 159 -16.28 -3.76 25.48
CA TYR A 159 -17.11 -4.19 26.61
C TYR A 159 -17.73 -5.59 26.47
N ASP A 160 -17.86 -6.10 25.25
CA ASP A 160 -18.57 -7.36 24.96
C ASP A 160 -17.64 -8.43 24.32
N PRO A 161 -16.66 -8.99 25.05
CA PRO A 161 -15.76 -10.01 24.51
C PRO A 161 -16.46 -11.36 24.29
N LEU A 162 -16.24 -11.97 23.12
CA LEU A 162 -16.65 -13.34 22.80
C LEU A 162 -15.92 -14.36 23.69
N PHE A 163 -14.62 -14.15 23.88
CA PHE A 163 -13.76 -14.96 24.75
C PHE A 163 -13.25 -14.10 25.89
N SER A 164 -13.42 -14.54 27.14
CA SER A 164 -12.94 -13.77 28.30
C SER A 164 -12.50 -14.67 29.44
N LEU A 165 -11.40 -14.31 30.09
CA LEU A 165 -10.84 -15.01 31.25
C LEU A 165 -10.85 -14.16 32.53
N MET A 166 -10.76 -14.81 33.69
CA MET A 166 -10.46 -14.18 34.97
C MET A 166 -9.06 -13.55 34.93
N ARG A 167 -8.94 -12.29 35.38
CA ARG A 167 -7.70 -11.50 35.30
C ARG A 167 -7.23 -11.06 36.68
N ASN A 168 -5.93 -10.95 36.84
CA ASN A 168 -5.31 -10.35 38.02
C ASN A 168 -5.82 -8.92 38.25
N ARG A 169 -5.75 -8.43 39.48
CA ARG A 169 -5.97 -7.01 39.73
C ARG A 169 -4.76 -6.25 39.24
N SER A 170 -4.99 -5.29 38.33
CA SER A 170 -3.92 -4.48 37.77
C SER A 170 -3.16 -3.69 38.83
N ARG A 171 -1.86 -3.45 38.58
CA ARG A 171 -1.03 -2.54 39.39
C ARG A 171 -1.55 -1.10 39.41
N TYR A 172 -2.34 -0.71 38.42
CA TYR A 172 -2.94 0.63 38.31
C TYR A 172 -4.29 0.76 39.04
N ALA A 173 -4.77 -0.31 39.70
CA ALA A 173 -5.97 -0.24 40.54
C ALA A 173 -5.65 0.44 41.89
N ILE A 174 -6.68 0.99 42.54
CA ILE A 174 -6.56 1.74 43.82
C ILE A 174 -5.80 0.96 44.91
N TRP A 175 -5.97 -0.35 44.95
CA TRP A 175 -5.36 -1.24 45.96
C TRP A 175 -4.10 -1.96 45.47
N GLY A 176 -3.50 -1.49 44.37
CA GLY A 176 -2.31 -2.08 43.76
C GLY A 176 -2.54 -3.47 43.17
N PHE A 177 -1.44 -4.09 42.75
CA PHE A 177 -1.44 -5.39 42.12
C PHE A 177 -1.92 -6.50 43.06
N LYS A 178 -2.70 -7.46 42.53
CA LYS A 178 -3.03 -8.71 43.25
C LYS A 178 -3.19 -9.85 42.26
N ALA A 179 -2.33 -10.85 42.37
CA ALA A 179 -2.42 -12.08 41.60
C ALA A 179 -3.63 -12.91 42.06
N LEU A 180 -4.37 -13.48 41.10
CA LEU A 180 -5.36 -14.51 41.36
C LEU A 180 -4.69 -15.88 41.43
N THR A 181 -5.24 -16.74 42.28
CA THR A 181 -4.80 -18.15 42.43
C THR A 181 -5.71 -19.14 41.69
N LYS A 182 -6.75 -18.64 41.01
CA LYS A 182 -7.75 -19.41 40.27
C LYS A 182 -7.93 -18.85 38.85
N GLY A 183 -8.52 -19.66 37.97
CA GLY A 183 -8.72 -19.34 36.56
C GLY A 183 -7.56 -19.81 35.68
N LEU A 184 -7.79 -19.88 34.37
CA LEU A 184 -6.89 -20.51 33.41
C LEU A 184 -5.51 -19.85 33.41
N GLY A 185 -5.45 -18.51 33.36
CA GLY A 185 -4.18 -17.79 33.31
C GLY A 185 -3.32 -18.01 34.56
N ALA A 186 -3.94 -18.14 35.74
CA ALA A 186 -3.24 -18.47 36.98
C ALA A 186 -2.69 -19.90 36.95
N ARG A 187 -3.50 -20.88 36.50
CA ARG A 187 -3.09 -22.29 36.41
C ARG A 187 -1.97 -22.53 35.42
N LEU A 188 -2.04 -21.93 34.23
CA LEU A 188 -0.99 -22.04 33.20
C LEU A 188 0.34 -21.53 33.75
N ARG A 189 0.35 -20.31 34.31
CA ARG A 189 1.57 -19.75 34.92
C ARG A 189 2.14 -20.61 36.03
N SER A 190 1.31 -21.05 36.98
CA SER A 190 1.78 -21.89 38.09
C SER A 190 2.26 -23.27 37.64
N ALA A 191 1.71 -23.80 36.54
CA ALA A 191 2.15 -25.07 35.98
C ALA A 191 3.52 -24.92 35.29
N PHE A 192 3.71 -23.84 34.53
CA PHE A 192 4.93 -23.58 33.76
C PHE A 192 6.08 -23.03 34.60
N GLN A 193 5.78 -22.23 35.62
CA GLN A 193 6.74 -21.71 36.59
C GLN A 193 6.25 -22.00 38.02
N PRO A 194 6.45 -23.22 38.53
CA PRO A 194 6.12 -23.60 39.91
C PRO A 194 6.96 -22.83 40.95
N GLU A 195 6.51 -22.81 42.21
CA GLU A 195 7.17 -22.08 43.30
C GLU A 195 8.58 -22.59 43.62
N ASP A 196 8.87 -23.86 43.33
CA ASP A 196 10.20 -24.46 43.45
C ASP A 196 11.19 -23.97 42.37
N SER A 197 10.75 -23.09 41.47
CA SER A 197 11.53 -22.50 40.38
C SER A 197 12.07 -23.52 39.38
N THR A 198 11.48 -24.72 39.31
CA THR A 198 11.83 -25.70 38.27
C THR A 198 11.50 -25.11 36.89
N PRO A 199 12.49 -24.92 35.98
CA PRO A 199 12.25 -24.32 34.68
C PRO A 199 11.28 -25.14 33.83
N LEU A 200 10.50 -24.46 33.00
CA LEU A 200 9.68 -25.11 31.97
C LEU A 200 10.59 -25.85 30.98
N LEU A 201 10.47 -27.18 30.94
CA LEU A 201 11.19 -28.01 29.98
C LEU A 201 10.48 -27.99 28.63
N ILE A 202 11.17 -27.57 27.58
CA ILE A 202 10.68 -27.57 26.19
C ILE A 202 11.64 -28.42 25.36
N ASN A 203 11.24 -29.65 25.03
CA ASN A 203 12.09 -30.61 24.32
C ASN A 203 11.63 -30.80 22.87
N ARG A 204 11.53 -29.72 22.09
CA ARG A 204 11.22 -29.85 20.66
C ARG A 204 12.48 -30.27 19.91
N LYS A 205 12.46 -31.51 19.43
CA LYS A 205 13.52 -32.02 18.56
C LYS A 205 13.43 -31.34 17.18
N SER A 206 14.56 -30.90 16.66
CA SER A 206 14.67 -30.39 15.28
C SER A 206 14.29 -31.46 14.25
N PRO A 207 13.92 -31.08 13.02
CA PRO A 207 13.71 -32.03 11.92
C PRO A 207 14.81 -33.10 11.81
N LYS A 208 16.08 -32.66 11.87
CA LYS A 208 17.26 -33.54 11.85
C LYS A 208 17.28 -34.50 13.05
N GLU A 209 17.10 -33.99 14.27
CA GLU A 209 17.09 -34.82 15.49
C GLU A 209 15.95 -35.85 15.50
N GLN A 210 14.79 -35.51 14.92
CA GLN A 210 13.68 -36.46 14.77
C GLN A 210 14.05 -37.60 13.81
N VAL A 211 14.70 -37.30 12.68
CA VAL A 211 15.21 -38.32 11.75
C VAL A 211 16.24 -39.20 12.44
N ILE A 212 17.24 -38.60 13.11
CA ILE A 212 18.28 -39.34 13.83
C ILE A 212 17.66 -40.29 14.85
N GLN A 213 16.64 -39.86 15.59
CA GLN A 213 15.98 -40.70 16.60
C GLN A 213 15.20 -41.86 15.97
N LYS A 214 14.53 -41.63 14.83
CA LYS A 214 13.88 -42.72 14.08
C LYS A 214 14.89 -43.75 13.60
N VAL A 215 16.01 -43.29 13.03
CA VAL A 215 17.13 -44.15 12.61
C VAL A 215 17.70 -44.92 13.80
N LEU A 216 18.00 -44.24 14.92
CA LEU A 216 18.51 -44.85 16.15
C LEU A 216 17.56 -45.89 16.76
N SER A 217 16.25 -45.74 16.55
CA SER A 217 15.24 -46.71 17.01
C SER A 217 15.13 -47.94 16.10
N ALA A 218 15.55 -47.83 14.84
CA ALA A 218 15.53 -48.91 13.86
C ALA A 218 16.79 -49.79 13.90
N ILE A 219 17.83 -49.39 14.64
CA ILE A 219 19.10 -50.12 14.75
C ILE A 219 19.11 -50.99 16.02
N GLU A 220 19.21 -52.31 15.85
CA GLU A 220 19.28 -53.27 16.95
C GLU A 220 20.66 -53.31 17.63
N ASP A 221 21.75 -53.38 16.85
CA ASP A 221 23.13 -53.40 17.35
C ASP A 221 23.84 -52.07 17.06
N LYS A 222 24.05 -51.30 18.12
CA LYS A 222 24.65 -49.95 18.09
C LYS A 222 26.17 -49.96 18.25
N ASN A 223 26.80 -51.11 18.40
CA ASN A 223 28.24 -51.20 18.61
C ASN A 223 29.01 -51.22 17.27
N MET A 224 29.84 -50.20 17.03
CA MET A 224 30.72 -50.12 15.85
C MET A 224 32.12 -50.72 16.09
N ASN A 225 32.46 -51.05 17.35
CA ASN A 225 33.72 -51.70 17.71
C ASN A 225 33.67 -53.21 17.41
N VAL A 226 33.77 -53.51 16.12
CA VAL A 226 33.81 -54.86 15.54
C VAL A 226 34.94 -54.96 14.51
N PRO A 227 35.34 -56.16 14.07
CA PRO A 227 36.33 -56.33 13.01
C PRO A 227 35.95 -55.58 11.73
N VAL A 228 36.95 -55.10 10.98
CA VAL A 228 36.79 -54.20 9.82
C VAL A 228 35.75 -54.69 8.82
N GLU A 229 35.80 -55.97 8.43
CA GLU A 229 34.85 -56.57 7.47
C GLU A 229 33.39 -56.53 7.96
N ALA A 230 33.17 -56.78 9.26
CA ALA A 230 31.85 -56.69 9.87
C ALA A 230 31.41 -55.23 10.05
N ARG A 231 32.34 -54.31 10.28
CA ARG A 231 32.09 -52.87 10.42
C ARG A 231 31.68 -52.25 9.11
N GLU A 232 32.31 -52.63 8.01
CA GLU A 232 31.97 -52.14 6.67
C GLU A 232 30.57 -52.58 6.25
N LYS A 233 30.20 -53.83 6.55
CA LYS A 233 28.83 -54.30 6.38
C LYS A 233 27.83 -53.46 7.22
N LYS A 234 28.13 -53.23 8.50
CA LYS A 234 27.29 -52.40 9.38
C LYS A 234 27.15 -50.96 8.88
N LEU A 235 28.21 -50.36 8.35
CA LEU A 235 28.17 -49.01 7.76
C LEU A 235 27.22 -48.97 6.56
N ASN A 236 27.25 -49.99 5.70
CA ASN A 236 26.34 -50.07 4.55
C ASN A 236 24.89 -50.30 4.98
N ASP A 237 24.65 -51.16 5.97
CA ASP A 237 23.31 -51.33 6.55
C ASP A 237 22.80 -50.01 7.16
N LEU A 238 23.67 -49.25 7.84
CA LEU A 238 23.36 -47.94 8.40
C LEU A 238 22.97 -46.92 7.33
N LYS A 239 23.72 -46.84 6.22
CA LYS A 239 23.38 -45.98 5.08
C LYS A 239 21.99 -46.31 4.52
N ILE A 240 21.65 -47.59 4.36
CA ILE A 240 20.34 -48.01 3.85
C ILE A 240 19.22 -47.55 4.80
N ILE A 241 19.39 -47.72 6.11
CA ILE A 241 18.40 -47.29 7.11
C ILE A 241 18.22 -45.77 7.09
N ILE A 242 19.31 -45.00 7.08
CA ILE A 242 19.25 -43.53 7.01
C ILE A 242 18.56 -43.10 5.71
N GLN A 243 18.94 -43.69 4.57
CA GLN A 243 18.38 -43.37 3.27
C GLN A 243 16.86 -43.63 3.25
N ASN A 244 16.40 -44.77 3.78
CA ASN A 244 14.97 -45.10 3.82
C ASN A 244 14.15 -44.11 4.65
N GLU A 245 14.70 -43.55 5.72
CA GLU A 245 14.02 -42.50 6.50
C GLU A 245 14.09 -41.14 5.80
N LEU A 246 15.22 -40.80 5.18
CA LEU A 246 15.40 -39.53 4.48
C LEU A 246 14.51 -39.44 3.22
N VAL A 247 14.35 -40.51 2.44
CA VAL A 247 13.52 -40.52 1.21
C VAL A 247 12.04 -40.24 1.50
N LYS A 248 11.55 -40.58 2.70
CA LYS A 248 10.18 -40.25 3.12
C LYS A 248 9.94 -38.74 3.25
N ILE A 249 11.03 -37.97 3.32
CA ILE A 249 11.02 -36.54 3.61
C ILE A 249 11.57 -35.75 2.42
N ILE A 250 12.64 -36.26 1.79
CA ILE A 250 13.38 -35.66 0.68
C ILE A 250 13.44 -36.71 -0.44
N PRO A 251 12.46 -36.72 -1.37
CA PRO A 251 12.37 -37.73 -2.43
C PRO A 251 13.58 -37.76 -3.37
N GLU A 252 14.35 -36.67 -3.46
CA GLU A 252 15.52 -36.51 -4.34
C GLU A 252 16.74 -37.32 -3.88
N ILE A 253 16.75 -37.83 -2.64
CA ILE A 253 17.86 -38.62 -2.12
C ILE A 253 17.81 -40.02 -2.74
N THR A 254 18.69 -40.27 -3.71
CA THR A 254 18.75 -41.55 -4.42
C THR A 254 19.78 -42.53 -3.86
N SER A 255 20.79 -42.05 -3.12
CA SER A 255 21.83 -42.88 -2.51
C SER A 255 22.62 -42.13 -1.44
N LEU A 256 23.02 -42.82 -0.37
CA LEU A 256 24.04 -42.37 0.60
C LEU A 256 25.40 -43.05 0.39
N GLU A 257 25.71 -43.51 -0.82
CA GLU A 257 27.03 -44.07 -1.12
C GLU A 257 28.09 -42.99 -1.36
N LYS A 258 27.67 -41.82 -1.83
CA LYS A 258 28.56 -40.69 -2.11
C LYS A 258 28.10 -39.44 -1.38
N ASN A 259 29.06 -38.65 -0.92
CA ASN A 259 28.80 -37.34 -0.35
C ASN A 259 28.48 -36.30 -1.45
N ARG A 260 28.24 -35.05 -1.05
CA ARG A 260 27.94 -33.93 -1.97
C ARG A 260 29.02 -33.64 -3.01
N SER A 261 30.29 -33.96 -2.74
CA SER A 261 31.40 -33.78 -3.67
C SER A 261 31.66 -35.01 -4.56
N GLY A 262 30.83 -36.05 -4.45
CA GLY A 262 30.94 -37.28 -5.23
C GLY A 262 31.96 -38.29 -4.70
N GLN A 263 32.51 -38.07 -3.50
CA GLN A 263 33.41 -39.01 -2.82
C GLN A 263 32.62 -40.14 -2.17
N THR A 264 33.14 -41.37 -2.24
CA THR A 264 32.54 -42.54 -1.59
C THR A 264 32.62 -42.40 -0.08
N MET A 265 31.49 -42.62 0.61
CA MET A 265 31.40 -42.57 2.07
C MET A 265 31.70 -43.95 2.69
N ASP A 266 32.92 -44.45 2.52
CA ASP A 266 33.38 -45.72 3.11
C ASP A 266 34.00 -45.51 4.51
N LEU A 267 34.59 -46.56 5.10
CA LEU A 267 35.22 -46.45 6.43
C LEU A 267 36.38 -45.45 6.44
N ASN A 268 37.16 -45.34 5.36
CA ASN A 268 38.25 -44.37 5.26
C ASN A 268 37.70 -42.94 5.25
N PHE A 269 36.58 -42.71 4.57
CA PHE A 269 35.88 -41.43 4.61
C PHE A 269 35.41 -41.08 6.03
N MET A 270 34.85 -42.04 6.77
CA MET A 270 34.42 -41.82 8.16
C MET A 270 35.60 -41.45 9.06
N GLU A 271 36.74 -42.13 8.92
CA GLU A 271 37.98 -41.80 9.64
C GLU A 271 38.52 -40.41 9.28
N LEU A 272 38.47 -40.02 8.00
CA LEU A 272 38.85 -38.67 7.54
C LEU A 272 37.97 -37.56 8.15
N MET A 273 36.71 -37.88 8.45
CA MET A 273 35.78 -36.99 9.14
C MET A 273 35.92 -37.02 10.68
N GLY A 274 36.91 -37.77 11.19
CA GLY A 274 37.22 -37.85 12.62
C GLY A 274 36.37 -38.88 13.38
N ILE A 275 35.64 -39.75 12.68
CA ILE A 275 34.82 -40.81 13.28
C ILE A 275 35.61 -42.12 13.33
N ASN A 276 35.67 -42.74 14.51
CA ASN A 276 36.35 -44.01 14.78
C ASN A 276 35.41 -45.04 15.43
N GLU A 277 35.87 -46.29 15.56
CA GLU A 277 35.02 -47.39 16.05
C GLU A 277 34.54 -47.31 17.50
N HIS A 278 35.14 -46.44 18.30
CA HIS A 278 34.74 -46.23 19.70
C HIS A 278 33.66 -45.15 19.82
N ASP A 279 33.38 -44.42 18.75
CA ASP A 279 32.39 -43.36 18.73
C ASP A 279 30.97 -43.94 18.75
N VAL A 280 30.05 -43.20 19.36
CA VAL A 280 28.66 -43.63 19.47
C VAL A 280 27.99 -43.63 18.10
N ILE A 281 27.10 -44.58 17.85
CA ILE A 281 26.40 -44.72 16.55
C ILE A 281 25.68 -43.43 16.11
N GLU A 282 25.28 -42.56 17.05
CA GLU A 282 24.69 -41.25 16.76
C GLU A 282 25.66 -40.31 16.01
N GLU A 283 26.95 -40.34 16.33
CA GLU A 283 27.97 -39.55 15.64
C GLU A 283 28.22 -40.07 14.21
N TRP A 284 28.16 -41.39 14.02
CA TRP A 284 28.20 -42.01 12.69
C TRP A 284 27.01 -41.56 11.83
N ILE A 285 25.79 -41.57 12.39
CA ILE A 285 24.57 -41.11 11.71
C ILE A 285 24.66 -39.63 11.34
N ASN A 286 25.08 -38.79 12.30
CA ASN A 286 25.21 -37.34 12.08
C ASN A 286 26.20 -37.05 10.94
N THR A 287 27.37 -37.68 10.95
CA THR A 287 28.41 -37.48 9.94
C THR A 287 27.94 -37.90 8.55
N LEU A 288 27.24 -39.04 8.42
CA LEU A 288 26.66 -39.47 7.14
C LEU A 288 25.60 -38.49 6.63
N ILE A 289 24.73 -38.00 7.51
CA ILE A 289 23.69 -37.03 7.17
C ILE A 289 24.32 -35.69 6.73
N ASP A 290 25.26 -35.13 7.50
CA ASP A 290 25.88 -33.82 7.23
C ASP A 290 26.82 -33.83 6.01
N SER A 291 27.37 -34.99 5.69
CA SER A 291 28.18 -35.19 4.47
C SER A 291 27.30 -35.29 3.22
N SER A 292 26.07 -35.77 3.37
CA SER A 292 25.15 -36.03 2.26
C SER A 292 24.21 -34.86 1.96
N LEU A 293 23.88 -34.06 2.98
CA LEU A 293 22.92 -32.97 2.88
C LEU A 293 23.57 -31.62 3.17
N ASP A 294 23.06 -30.57 2.53
CA ASP A 294 23.43 -29.21 2.87
C ASP A 294 22.73 -28.78 4.17
N PRO A 295 23.40 -28.09 5.10
CA PRO A 295 22.76 -27.53 6.29
C PRO A 295 21.48 -26.74 5.97
N ILE A 296 21.45 -26.01 4.84
CA ILE A 296 20.27 -25.23 4.40
C ILE A 296 19.05 -26.11 4.08
N THR A 297 19.26 -27.41 3.81
CA THR A 297 18.19 -28.38 3.56
C THR A 297 17.27 -28.49 4.77
N TRP A 298 17.84 -28.46 5.99
CA TRP A 298 17.06 -28.53 7.22
C TRP A 298 16.32 -27.23 7.55
N GLU A 299 16.63 -26.15 6.83
CA GLU A 299 15.96 -24.85 6.91
C GLU A 299 14.87 -24.69 5.83
N ASN A 300 14.69 -25.68 4.93
CA ASN A 300 13.67 -25.64 3.88
C ASN A 300 12.24 -25.70 4.49
N PRO A 301 11.39 -24.69 4.23
CA PRO A 301 10.02 -24.64 4.72
C PRO A 301 9.15 -25.83 4.33
N GLU A 302 9.31 -26.38 3.10
CA GLU A 302 8.52 -27.51 2.61
C GLU A 302 8.89 -28.82 3.32
N LEU A 303 10.18 -28.99 3.67
CA LEU A 303 10.64 -30.15 4.45
C LEU A 303 10.18 -30.07 5.91
N CYS A 304 10.14 -28.86 6.47
CA CYS A 304 9.53 -28.62 7.78
C CYS A 304 8.01 -28.92 7.76
N GLU A 305 7.32 -28.65 6.65
CA GLU A 305 5.89 -28.96 6.49
C GLU A 305 5.62 -30.47 6.46
N ILE A 306 6.40 -31.24 5.69
CA ILE A 306 6.29 -32.70 5.63
C ILE A 306 6.57 -33.36 6.99
N LEU A 307 7.54 -32.84 7.76
CA LEU A 307 7.92 -33.40 9.06
C LEU A 307 7.07 -32.91 10.24
N LEU A 308 6.58 -31.67 10.20
CA LEU A 308 5.89 -31.01 11.32
C LEU A 308 4.39 -30.81 11.07
N GLY A 309 3.87 -31.17 9.89
CA GLY A 309 2.43 -31.33 9.62
C GLY A 309 1.59 -30.04 9.61
N VAL A 310 2.20 -28.87 9.39
CA VAL A 310 1.47 -27.58 9.35
C VAL A 310 1.97 -26.72 8.19
N GLU A 311 1.04 -26.20 7.39
CA GLU A 311 1.31 -25.25 6.29
C GLU A 311 2.26 -24.12 6.74
N ASN A 312 3.46 -24.13 6.15
CA ASN A 312 4.35 -23.01 5.86
C ASN A 312 4.98 -22.17 7.00
N LYS A 313 4.65 -22.39 8.28
CA LYS A 313 5.11 -21.49 9.35
C LYS A 313 5.08 -22.24 10.68
N GLY A 314 6.17 -22.94 11.04
CA GLY A 314 6.26 -23.79 12.24
C GLY A 314 5.56 -23.24 13.50
N SER A 315 5.03 -24.15 14.34
CA SER A 315 4.14 -23.83 15.46
C SER A 315 4.65 -22.67 16.32
N VAL A 316 3.74 -21.76 16.64
CA VAL A 316 3.98 -20.61 17.52
C VAL A 316 4.48 -21.03 18.90
N PHE A 317 4.19 -22.25 19.36
CA PHE A 317 4.67 -22.76 20.65
C PHE A 317 6.16 -23.10 20.67
N TYR A 318 6.81 -23.17 19.51
CA TYR A 318 8.22 -23.53 19.34
C TYR A 318 8.97 -22.48 18.51
N ASP A 319 8.64 -21.19 18.72
CA ASP A 319 9.23 -20.09 17.97
C ASP A 319 10.73 -19.95 18.28
N PRO A 320 11.63 -20.02 17.27
CA PRO A 320 13.06 -19.79 17.48
C PRO A 320 13.40 -18.45 18.12
N ALA A 321 12.53 -17.44 17.98
CA ALA A 321 12.69 -16.13 18.60
C ALA A 321 12.65 -16.17 20.14
N ASP A 322 12.16 -17.26 20.74
CA ASP A 322 12.10 -17.42 22.20
C ASP A 322 13.47 -17.79 22.81
N LYS A 323 14.49 -18.07 22.00
CA LYS A 323 15.84 -18.39 22.51
C LYS A 323 16.40 -17.21 23.31
N GLY A 324 16.78 -17.47 24.55
CA GLY A 324 17.44 -16.49 25.43
C GLY A 324 16.52 -15.62 26.28
N ILE A 325 15.20 -15.85 26.27
CA ILE A 325 14.26 -15.19 27.20
C ILE A 325 14.30 -15.83 28.60
N SER A 326 13.94 -15.08 29.64
CA SER A 326 13.96 -15.63 31.01
C SER A 326 12.87 -16.72 31.21
N PRO A 327 13.05 -17.68 32.12
CA PRO A 327 12.05 -18.72 32.39
C PRO A 327 10.66 -18.15 32.74
N GLU A 328 10.60 -17.07 33.51
CA GLU A 328 9.33 -16.43 33.89
C GLU A 328 8.64 -15.76 32.69
N GLN A 329 9.42 -15.13 31.81
CA GLN A 329 8.91 -14.52 30.59
C GLN A 329 8.40 -15.59 29.62
N LEU A 330 9.13 -16.71 29.49
CA LEU A 330 8.73 -17.87 28.70
C LEU A 330 7.42 -18.47 29.21
N ALA A 331 7.30 -18.66 30.53
CA ALA A 331 6.08 -19.19 31.15
C ALA A 331 4.86 -18.29 30.90
N GLU A 332 5.02 -16.97 30.99
CA GLU A 332 3.96 -16.03 30.66
C GLU A 332 3.61 -16.03 29.17
N LEU A 333 4.61 -16.07 28.29
CA LEU A 333 4.42 -16.14 26.84
C LEU A 333 3.64 -17.38 26.42
N MET A 334 4.02 -18.55 26.96
CA MET A 334 3.30 -19.81 26.72
C MET A 334 1.87 -19.77 27.26
N SER A 335 1.68 -19.16 28.44
CA SER A 335 0.34 -18.93 28.99
C SER A 335 -0.52 -18.11 28.04
N ILE A 336 0.01 -17.03 27.45
CA ILE A 336 -0.71 -16.20 26.48
C ILE A 336 -1.00 -16.96 25.18
N ARG A 337 -0.04 -17.74 24.66
CA ARG A 337 -0.24 -18.54 23.43
C ARG A 337 -1.37 -19.56 23.57
N VAL A 338 -1.43 -20.28 24.69
CA VAL A 338 -2.54 -21.22 24.97
C VAL A 338 -3.87 -20.48 25.04
N GLN A 339 -3.93 -19.37 25.76
CA GLN A 339 -5.15 -18.58 25.89
C GLN A 339 -5.61 -18.02 24.53
N TYR A 340 -4.68 -17.56 23.69
CA TYR A 340 -4.98 -16.99 22.39
C TYR A 340 -5.43 -18.07 21.39
N LEU A 341 -4.84 -19.26 21.38
CA LEU A 341 -5.32 -20.38 20.57
C LEU A 341 -6.76 -20.78 20.97
N LEU A 342 -7.05 -20.85 22.27
CA LEU A 342 -8.42 -21.11 22.74
C LEU A 342 -9.41 -20.02 22.30
N ALA A 343 -8.94 -18.77 22.22
CA ALA A 343 -9.73 -17.66 21.73
C ALA A 343 -10.01 -17.79 20.21
N GLU A 344 -9.01 -18.17 19.41
CA GLU A 344 -9.15 -18.45 17.97
C GLU A 344 -10.09 -19.63 17.69
N ILE A 345 -10.01 -20.70 18.49
CA ILE A 345 -11.00 -21.81 18.43
C ILE A 345 -12.42 -21.26 18.66
N ASN A 346 -12.60 -20.43 19.68
CA ASN A 346 -13.90 -19.85 20.00
C ASN A 346 -14.41 -18.92 18.89
N ILE A 347 -13.54 -18.08 18.31
CA ILE A 347 -13.85 -17.24 17.14
C ILE A 347 -14.30 -18.11 15.97
N TYR A 348 -13.56 -19.17 15.65
CA TYR A 348 -13.89 -20.08 14.56
C TYR A 348 -15.26 -20.75 14.78
N CYS A 349 -15.53 -21.21 16.00
CA CYS A 349 -16.81 -21.83 16.34
C CYS A 349 -17.97 -20.82 16.25
N LYS A 350 -17.75 -19.58 16.69
CA LYS A 350 -18.75 -18.51 16.64
C LYS A 350 -19.08 -18.10 15.21
N LYS A 351 -18.05 -17.84 14.39
CA LYS A 351 -18.23 -17.34 13.02
C LYS A 351 -18.81 -18.39 12.08
N ASN A 352 -18.64 -19.67 12.36
CA ASN A 352 -19.23 -20.78 11.59
C ASN A 352 -20.50 -21.33 12.23
N GLU A 353 -21.10 -20.58 13.17
CA GLU A 353 -22.35 -20.91 13.84
C GLU A 353 -22.36 -22.27 14.56
N LEU A 354 -21.19 -22.79 14.90
CA LEU A 354 -21.01 -24.06 15.61
C LEU A 354 -21.29 -23.92 17.11
N SER A 355 -20.96 -22.76 17.69
CA SER A 355 -21.24 -22.44 19.10
C SER A 355 -21.46 -20.94 19.31
N LYS A 356 -22.22 -20.59 20.36
CA LYS A 356 -22.38 -19.21 20.85
C LYS A 356 -21.76 -19.03 22.25
N ALA A 357 -21.12 -20.06 22.79
CA ALA A 357 -20.55 -20.05 24.13
C ALA A 357 -19.30 -19.16 24.24
N ASN A 358 -18.93 -18.80 25.47
CA ASN A 358 -17.63 -18.19 25.76
C ASN A 358 -16.73 -19.27 26.34
N PHE A 359 -15.76 -19.73 25.55
CA PHE A 359 -14.90 -20.86 25.94
C PHE A 359 -14.03 -20.51 27.15
N GLY A 360 -13.63 -19.24 27.32
CA GLY A 360 -12.85 -18.79 28.47
C GLY A 360 -13.55 -19.06 29.80
N LYS A 361 -14.88 -18.86 29.86
CA LYS A 361 -15.68 -19.18 31.06
C LYS A 361 -15.69 -20.67 31.41
N PHE A 362 -15.52 -21.54 30.43
CA PHE A 362 -15.41 -22.99 30.66
C PHE A 362 -14.01 -23.33 31.17
N PHE A 363 -12.97 -22.85 30.50
CA PHE A 363 -11.58 -23.14 30.87
C PHE A 363 -11.12 -22.48 32.18
N ASP A 364 -11.79 -21.42 32.65
CA ASP A 364 -11.54 -20.85 33.99
C ASP A 364 -12.02 -21.73 35.15
N LYS A 365 -12.91 -22.71 34.88
CA LYS A 365 -13.46 -23.59 35.91
C LYS A 365 -12.53 -24.76 36.16
N GLU A 366 -12.48 -25.20 37.41
CA GLU A 366 -11.88 -26.51 37.74
C GLU A 366 -12.86 -27.64 37.37
N PRO A 367 -12.35 -28.82 36.97
CA PRO A 367 -10.93 -29.19 36.87
C PRO A 367 -10.25 -28.75 35.56
N HIS A 368 -10.99 -28.09 34.64
CA HIS A 368 -10.53 -27.79 33.29
C HIS A 368 -9.28 -26.92 33.26
N ALA A 369 -9.24 -25.87 34.08
CA ALA A 369 -8.09 -24.96 34.19
C ALA A 369 -6.79 -25.72 34.51
N THR A 370 -6.80 -26.55 35.56
CA THR A 370 -5.64 -27.35 35.96
C THR A 370 -5.30 -28.43 34.93
N GLN A 371 -6.30 -29.14 34.42
CA GLN A 371 -6.09 -30.28 33.53
C GLN A 371 -5.48 -29.86 32.18
N ILE A 372 -5.94 -28.75 31.57
CA ILE A 372 -5.36 -28.28 30.32
C ILE A 372 -3.94 -27.75 30.52
N SER A 373 -3.67 -27.06 31.64
CA SER A 373 -2.31 -26.61 31.97
C SER A 373 -1.33 -27.76 32.14
N ARG A 374 -1.77 -28.86 32.78
CA ARG A 374 -0.98 -30.08 32.92
C ARG A 374 -0.68 -30.73 31.58
N LEU A 375 -1.70 -30.93 30.73
CA LEU A 375 -1.54 -31.55 29.41
C LEU A 375 -0.59 -30.76 28.50
N VAL A 376 -0.70 -29.42 28.49
CA VAL A 376 0.21 -28.58 27.71
C VAL A 376 1.65 -28.66 28.25
N LYS A 377 1.84 -28.63 29.58
CA LYS A 377 3.17 -28.79 30.18
C LYS A 377 3.82 -30.13 29.78
N GLU A 378 3.06 -31.21 29.84
CA GLU A 378 3.51 -32.55 29.44
C GLU A 378 3.85 -32.59 27.95
N GLY A 379 3.00 -32.02 27.09
CA GLY A 379 3.25 -31.92 25.65
C GLY A 379 4.53 -31.16 25.33
N LEU A 380 4.75 -30.01 25.97
CA LEU A 380 5.97 -29.21 25.81
C LEU A 380 7.23 -29.99 26.24
N ALA A 381 7.17 -30.67 27.39
CA ALA A 381 8.27 -31.48 27.90
C ALA A 381 8.58 -32.71 27.03
N GLN A 382 7.58 -33.21 26.29
CA GLN A 382 7.71 -34.33 25.35
C GLN A 382 8.01 -33.88 23.91
N GLY A 383 7.97 -32.57 23.63
CA GLY A 383 8.16 -32.02 22.28
C GLY A 383 7.00 -32.25 21.32
N GLN A 384 5.80 -32.54 21.81
CA GLN A 384 4.60 -32.81 21.01
C GLN A 384 3.95 -31.54 20.47
N ASP A 385 3.22 -31.61 19.36
CA ASP A 385 2.42 -30.47 18.90
C ASP A 385 1.33 -30.13 19.93
N ILE A 386 1.24 -28.85 20.29
CA ILE A 386 0.38 -28.39 21.39
C ILE A 386 -1.04 -28.13 20.92
N GLU A 387 -1.21 -27.71 19.67
CA GLU A 387 -2.51 -27.44 19.06
C GLU A 387 -3.42 -28.68 19.09
N PRO A 388 -2.97 -29.89 18.65
CA PRO A 388 -3.76 -31.11 18.75
C PRO A 388 -4.15 -31.51 20.18
N ILE A 389 -3.30 -31.25 21.18
CA ILE A 389 -3.62 -31.52 22.59
C ILE A 389 -4.83 -30.67 23.02
N ILE A 390 -4.84 -29.40 22.63
CA ILE A 390 -5.92 -28.47 22.94
C ILE A 390 -7.20 -28.84 22.16
N TYR A 391 -7.10 -29.16 20.87
CA TYR A 391 -8.24 -29.63 20.07
C TYR A 391 -8.84 -30.92 20.64
N GLY A 392 -8.00 -31.86 21.05
CA GLY A 392 -8.42 -33.10 21.70
C GLY A 392 -9.21 -32.84 22.98
N TYR A 393 -8.76 -31.89 23.81
CA TYR A 393 -9.49 -31.51 25.01
C TYR A 393 -10.86 -30.87 24.71
N VAL A 394 -10.92 -29.99 23.70
CA VAL A 394 -12.17 -29.37 23.23
C VAL A 394 -13.14 -30.44 22.71
N ASN A 395 -12.65 -31.38 21.90
CA ASN A 395 -13.46 -32.47 21.33
C ASN A 395 -13.97 -33.46 22.39
N ASN A 396 -13.30 -33.57 23.53
CA ASN A 396 -13.79 -34.38 24.66
C ASN A 396 -14.86 -33.66 25.50
N HIS A 397 -15.08 -32.35 25.31
CA HIS A 397 -16.00 -31.53 26.09
C HIS A 397 -17.00 -30.73 25.24
N LEU A 398 -17.35 -31.25 24.06
CA LEU A 398 -18.17 -30.57 23.04
C LEU A 398 -19.47 -29.99 23.59
N ALA A 399 -20.26 -30.80 24.29
CA ALA A 399 -21.57 -30.38 24.80
C ALA A 399 -21.47 -29.20 25.78
N ALA A 400 -20.45 -29.21 26.66
CA ALA A 400 -20.20 -28.12 27.60
C ALA A 400 -19.76 -26.83 26.92
N LEU A 401 -19.14 -26.95 25.73
CA LEU A 401 -18.73 -25.84 24.87
C LEU A 401 -19.81 -25.45 23.85
N GLY A 402 -20.99 -26.08 23.88
CA GLY A 402 -22.10 -25.81 22.98
C GLY A 402 -21.89 -26.31 21.55
N LEU A 403 -20.98 -27.25 21.34
CA LEU A 403 -20.71 -27.90 20.06
C LEU A 403 -21.53 -29.19 19.92
N LYS A 404 -22.02 -29.46 18.71
CA LYS A 404 -22.77 -30.69 18.38
C LYS A 404 -21.89 -31.83 17.86
N THR A 405 -20.78 -31.48 17.22
CA THR A 405 -19.85 -32.43 16.59
C THR A 405 -18.42 -32.01 16.89
N SER A 406 -17.50 -32.98 16.88
CA SER A 406 -16.06 -32.74 16.97
C SER A 406 -15.59 -31.81 15.85
N LEU A 407 -14.59 -30.98 16.16
CA LEU A 407 -13.86 -30.22 15.15
C LEU A 407 -13.07 -31.19 14.27
N ALA A 408 -13.37 -31.22 12.98
CA ALA A 408 -12.68 -32.07 12.00
C ALA A 408 -11.23 -31.63 11.78
N VAL A 409 -10.38 -32.52 11.27
CA VAL A 409 -8.95 -32.25 11.03
C VAL A 409 -8.75 -31.02 10.12
N THR A 410 -9.57 -30.88 9.07
CA THR A 410 -9.53 -29.71 8.18
C THR A 410 -9.90 -28.40 8.89
N GLN A 411 -10.84 -28.46 9.83
CA GLN A 411 -11.21 -27.30 10.65
C GLN A 411 -10.10 -26.93 11.62
N GLN A 412 -9.47 -27.93 12.26
CA GLN A 412 -8.32 -27.76 13.14
C GLN A 412 -7.14 -27.11 12.40
N ALA A 413 -6.81 -27.60 11.19
CA ALA A 413 -5.75 -27.01 10.36
C ALA A 413 -6.03 -25.54 10.03
N HIS A 414 -7.27 -25.20 9.65
CA HIS A 414 -7.65 -23.82 9.37
C HIS A 414 -7.60 -22.91 10.62
N ILE A 415 -7.97 -23.42 11.80
CA ILE A 415 -7.84 -22.68 13.06
C ILE A 415 -6.35 -22.46 13.38
N THR A 416 -5.52 -23.49 13.27
CA THR A 416 -4.07 -23.40 13.51
C THR A 416 -3.43 -22.36 12.60
N LYS A 417 -3.80 -22.34 11.31
CA LYS A 417 -3.31 -21.34 10.35
C LYS A 417 -3.67 -19.91 10.79
N LYS A 418 -4.95 -19.65 11.10
CA LYS A 418 -5.39 -18.32 11.56
C LYS A 418 -4.75 -17.92 12.88
N PHE A 419 -4.60 -18.85 13.83
CA PHE A 419 -3.86 -18.63 15.07
C PHE A 419 -2.40 -18.23 14.79
N THR A 420 -1.70 -18.97 13.93
CA THR A 420 -0.31 -18.71 13.57
C THR A 420 -0.15 -17.35 12.89
N ASP A 421 -0.97 -17.05 11.89
CA ASP A 421 -0.90 -15.79 11.16
C ASP A 421 -1.24 -14.59 12.07
N ASN A 422 -2.33 -14.66 12.85
CA ASN A 422 -2.71 -13.57 13.74
C ASN A 422 -1.73 -13.38 14.89
N TYR A 423 -1.27 -14.46 15.54
CA TYR A 423 -0.34 -14.34 16.65
C TYR A 423 0.99 -13.73 16.22
N ARG A 424 1.51 -14.09 15.04
CA ARG A 424 2.75 -13.51 14.52
C ARG A 424 2.65 -12.00 14.30
N VAL A 425 1.46 -11.49 13.94
CA VAL A 425 1.22 -10.05 13.83
C VAL A 425 1.27 -9.36 15.20
N ILE A 426 0.78 -10.00 16.26
CA ILE A 426 0.70 -9.41 17.61
C ILE A 426 1.81 -9.84 18.57
N ARG A 427 2.77 -10.66 18.15
CA ARG A 427 3.79 -11.25 19.04
C ARG A 427 4.64 -10.20 19.77
N ASP A 428 4.81 -9.04 19.14
CA ASP A 428 5.61 -7.92 19.64
C ASP A 428 4.73 -6.84 20.30
N SER A 429 3.44 -7.14 20.54
CA SER A 429 2.49 -6.23 21.17
C SER A 429 2.91 -5.89 22.61
N PRO A 430 2.85 -4.61 23.03
CA PRO A 430 3.22 -4.19 24.39
C PRO A 430 2.23 -4.72 25.44
N HIS A 431 1.00 -5.02 25.02
CA HIS A 431 -0.06 -5.52 25.86
C HIS A 431 -0.76 -6.71 25.19
N PHE A 432 -1.13 -7.74 25.98
CA PHE A 432 -1.87 -8.92 25.50
C PHE A 432 -3.25 -9.02 26.17
N ASP A 433 -3.77 -7.90 26.68
CA ASP A 433 -5.00 -7.87 27.45
C ASP A 433 -6.25 -8.14 26.62
N GLU A 434 -6.32 -7.56 25.43
CA GLU A 434 -7.45 -7.72 24.51
C GLU A 434 -7.05 -7.47 23.06
N PHE A 435 -7.75 -8.13 22.15
CA PHE A 435 -7.63 -7.94 20.71
C PHE A 435 -9.01 -7.95 20.04
N LEU A 436 -9.18 -7.09 19.03
CA LEU A 436 -10.28 -7.17 18.08
C LEU A 436 -9.80 -7.97 16.88
N VAL A 437 -10.50 -9.05 16.56
CA VAL A 437 -10.20 -9.94 15.42
C VAL A 437 -11.37 -9.89 14.46
N ILE A 438 -11.10 -9.75 13.16
CA ILE A 438 -12.09 -9.69 12.10
C ILE A 438 -11.82 -10.77 11.05
N ASP A 439 -12.88 -11.21 10.39
CA ASP A 439 -12.83 -12.08 9.23
C ASP A 439 -13.37 -11.31 8.02
N PRO A 440 -12.51 -10.59 7.28
CA PRO A 440 -12.95 -9.76 6.17
C PRO A 440 -13.35 -10.58 4.94
N ASP A 441 -13.12 -11.90 4.96
CA ASP A 441 -13.57 -12.82 3.92
C ASP A 441 -15.00 -13.31 4.19
N LYS A 442 -15.58 -12.93 5.35
CA LYS A 442 -17.01 -13.09 5.66
C LYS A 442 -17.75 -11.76 5.61
N LYS A 443 -18.97 -11.81 5.07
CA LYS A 443 -19.89 -10.66 5.04
C LYS A 443 -20.21 -10.17 6.45
N GLY A 444 -20.19 -8.86 6.62
CA GLY A 444 -20.57 -8.21 7.88
C GLY A 444 -20.43 -6.69 7.83
N ALA A 445 -20.53 -6.04 8.99
CA ALA A 445 -20.50 -4.58 9.10
C ALA A 445 -19.08 -3.99 9.29
N ILE A 446 -18.08 -4.86 9.45
CA ILE A 446 -16.69 -4.47 9.67
C ILE A 446 -15.85 -4.86 8.46
N PHE A 447 -14.94 -3.97 8.06
CA PHE A 447 -14.16 -4.03 6.84
C PHE A 447 -12.66 -3.92 7.16
N SER A 448 -11.82 -4.54 6.33
CA SER A 448 -10.38 -4.29 6.30
C SER A 448 -10.09 -3.34 5.14
N TYR A 449 -9.61 -2.14 5.42
CA TYR A 449 -9.26 -1.15 4.39
C TYR A 449 -8.00 -0.38 4.79
N LYS A 450 -6.96 -0.39 3.93
CA LYS A 450 -5.68 0.32 4.16
C LYS A 450 -5.06 0.08 5.55
N SER A 451 -4.93 -1.20 5.94
CA SER A 451 -4.41 -1.60 7.26
C SER A 451 -5.17 -0.98 8.44
N ARG A 452 -6.47 -0.71 8.26
CA ARG A 452 -7.39 -0.27 9.30
C ARG A 452 -8.60 -1.20 9.34
N ILE A 453 -8.98 -1.62 10.54
CA ILE A 453 -10.26 -2.26 10.82
C ILE A 453 -11.29 -1.14 10.92
N SER A 454 -12.27 -1.14 10.02
CA SER A 454 -13.17 -0.02 9.80
C SER A 454 -14.63 -0.46 9.80
N CYS A 455 -15.53 0.49 10.03
CA CYS A 455 -16.95 0.32 9.73
C CYS A 455 -17.38 1.35 8.68
N HIS A 456 -18.55 1.16 8.06
CA HIS A 456 -19.06 2.18 7.16
C HIS A 456 -19.49 3.42 7.96
N PHE A 457 -19.02 4.60 7.56
CA PHE A 457 -19.37 5.87 8.22
C PHE A 457 -20.89 6.08 8.33
N LEU A 458 -21.68 5.64 7.35
CA LEU A 458 -23.15 5.79 7.37
C LEU A 458 -23.84 4.91 8.40
N ASP A 459 -23.30 3.71 8.68
CA ASP A 459 -23.78 2.87 9.78
C ASP A 459 -23.56 3.59 11.13
N PHE A 460 -22.38 4.20 11.30
CA PHE A 460 -22.07 5.03 12.46
C PHE A 460 -22.96 6.27 12.54
N PHE A 461 -23.09 7.03 11.45
CA PHE A 461 -23.87 8.25 11.37
C PHE A 461 -25.34 8.00 11.74
N THR A 462 -25.96 6.96 11.17
CA THR A 462 -27.36 6.61 11.43
C THR A 462 -27.58 6.27 12.91
N LEU A 463 -26.69 5.51 13.52
CA LEU A 463 -26.79 5.15 14.94
C LEU A 463 -26.49 6.34 15.87
N GLN A 464 -25.54 7.19 15.51
CA GLN A 464 -25.13 8.37 16.28
C GLN A 464 -26.24 9.43 16.29
N THR A 465 -26.87 9.68 15.15
CA THR A 465 -28.01 10.59 15.00
C THR A 465 -29.32 9.98 15.47
N LYS A 466 -29.34 8.67 15.76
CA LYS A 466 -30.54 7.88 16.09
C LYS A 466 -31.60 7.96 14.98
N GLY A 467 -31.16 8.01 13.72
CA GLY A 467 -32.02 8.12 12.54
C GLY A 467 -32.75 9.46 12.39
N LYS A 468 -32.38 10.49 13.16
CA LYS A 468 -33.03 11.82 13.10
C LYS A 468 -32.64 12.63 11.86
N TYR A 469 -31.50 12.34 11.26
CA TYR A 469 -31.00 13.03 10.08
C TYR A 469 -31.10 12.09 8.86
N PRO A 470 -31.90 12.42 7.82
CA PRO A 470 -32.09 11.57 6.67
C PRO A 470 -30.83 11.52 5.79
N LEU A 471 -30.54 10.34 5.21
CA LEU A 471 -29.40 10.15 4.33
C LEU A 471 -29.69 10.53 2.87
N GLY A 472 -30.96 10.65 2.47
CA GLY A 472 -31.37 10.90 1.08
C GLY A 472 -30.80 9.83 0.15
N ASP A 473 -30.14 10.24 -0.94
CA ASP A 473 -29.52 9.31 -1.92
C ASP A 473 -28.51 8.30 -1.31
N PHE A 474 -28.07 8.50 -0.06
CA PHE A 474 -27.12 7.63 0.62
C PHE A 474 -27.77 6.47 1.40
N GLU A 475 -29.10 6.38 1.44
CA GLU A 475 -29.82 5.34 2.19
C GLU A 475 -29.35 3.92 1.85
N ASN A 476 -29.00 3.67 0.58
CA ASN A 476 -28.60 2.34 0.10
C ASN A 476 -27.07 2.15 0.02
N HIS A 477 -26.25 3.16 0.30
CA HIS A 477 -24.79 3.04 0.15
C HIS A 477 -24.17 2.01 1.10
N ALA A 478 -24.60 1.98 2.36
CA ALA A 478 -24.06 1.03 3.32
C ALA A 478 -24.42 -0.42 2.96
N GLU A 479 -25.63 -0.64 2.44
CA GLU A 479 -26.07 -1.96 1.99
C GLU A 479 -25.38 -2.37 0.68
N ALA A 480 -25.19 -1.43 -0.26
CA ALA A 480 -24.45 -1.67 -1.48
C ALA A 480 -23.03 -2.20 -1.19
N LEU A 481 -22.31 -1.59 -0.24
CA LEU A 481 -20.98 -2.06 0.13
C LEU A 481 -21.02 -3.46 0.76
N LYS A 482 -21.99 -3.73 1.64
CA LYS A 482 -22.18 -5.06 2.28
C LYS A 482 -22.58 -6.14 1.26
N SER A 483 -23.24 -5.75 0.19
CA SER A 483 -23.64 -6.65 -0.90
C SER A 483 -22.47 -7.10 -1.78
N GLY A 484 -21.35 -6.38 -1.73
CA GLY A 484 -20.12 -6.65 -2.47
C GLY A 484 -19.51 -8.04 -2.22
N THR A 485 -18.44 -8.33 -2.96
CA THR A 485 -17.80 -9.65 -3.00
C THR A 485 -16.98 -9.98 -1.76
N SER A 486 -16.38 -8.97 -1.11
CA SER A 486 -15.53 -9.13 0.06
C SER A 486 -15.59 -7.90 0.98
N ASN A 487 -15.41 -8.11 2.28
CA ASN A 487 -15.20 -7.05 3.25
C ASN A 487 -13.71 -6.64 3.36
N ARG A 488 -12.82 -7.31 2.62
CA ARG A 488 -11.43 -6.89 2.38
C ARG A 488 -11.41 -5.95 1.18
N LEU A 489 -11.49 -4.66 1.46
CA LEU A 489 -11.55 -3.64 0.41
C LEU A 489 -10.17 -3.42 -0.18
N HIS A 490 -10.11 -3.30 -1.51
CA HIS A 490 -8.87 -2.98 -2.21
C HIS A 490 -8.36 -1.62 -1.74
N HIS A 491 -7.05 -1.46 -1.57
CA HIS A 491 -6.45 -0.25 -1.00
C HIS A 491 -6.49 0.97 -1.94
N LYS A 492 -6.90 0.79 -3.21
CA LYS A 492 -7.09 1.82 -4.24
C LYS A 492 -8.46 1.72 -4.91
N ASN A 493 -8.85 2.81 -5.58
CA ASN A 493 -10.06 2.94 -6.36
C ASN A 493 -9.80 2.71 -7.85
N HIS A 494 -9.90 1.45 -8.30
CA HIS A 494 -9.61 1.07 -9.70
C HIS A 494 -10.46 1.83 -10.71
N ILE A 495 -11.73 2.12 -10.41
CA ILE A 495 -12.61 2.88 -11.30
C ILE A 495 -12.10 4.29 -11.63
N VAL A 496 -11.34 4.92 -10.72
CA VAL A 496 -10.69 6.21 -10.98
C VAL A 496 -9.55 6.03 -11.99
N SER A 497 -8.76 4.97 -11.82
CA SER A 497 -7.66 4.63 -12.73
C SER A 497 -8.13 4.16 -14.12
N GLU A 498 -9.25 3.44 -14.18
CA GLU A 498 -9.86 2.96 -15.43
C GLU A 498 -10.30 4.10 -16.35
N GLY A 499 -10.80 5.20 -15.77
CA GLY A 499 -11.14 6.41 -16.55
C GLY A 499 -9.94 6.97 -17.31
N TYR A 500 -8.74 6.89 -16.73
CA TYR A 500 -7.50 7.32 -17.38
C TYR A 500 -6.92 6.24 -18.32
N GLU A 501 -6.98 4.96 -17.93
CA GLU A 501 -6.52 3.86 -18.77
C GLU A 501 -7.36 3.76 -20.07
N THR A 502 -8.64 4.11 -20.02
CA THR A 502 -9.49 4.18 -21.22
C THR A 502 -8.97 5.20 -22.24
N ILE A 503 -8.45 6.36 -21.79
CA ILE A 503 -7.83 7.36 -22.67
C ILE A 503 -6.53 6.81 -23.28
N LYS A 504 -5.76 6.05 -22.49
CA LYS A 504 -4.53 5.39 -22.98
C LYS A 504 -4.84 4.31 -24.02
N ILE A 505 -5.84 3.46 -23.77
CA ILE A 505 -6.30 2.42 -24.71
C ILE A 505 -6.82 3.07 -26.01
N PHE A 506 -7.59 4.16 -25.89
CA PHE A 506 -8.04 4.93 -27.06
C PHE A 506 -6.86 5.39 -27.91
N ARG A 507 -5.83 5.97 -27.29
CA ARG A 507 -4.63 6.40 -27.99
C ARG A 507 -3.90 5.23 -28.67
N GLU A 508 -3.69 4.13 -27.95
CA GLU A 508 -2.99 2.95 -28.49
C GLU A 508 -3.72 2.37 -29.71
N GLU A 509 -5.05 2.30 -29.68
CA GLU A 509 -5.84 1.82 -30.82
C GLU A 509 -5.80 2.80 -32.00
N VAL A 510 -5.84 4.12 -31.75
CA VAL A 510 -5.65 5.13 -32.82
C VAL A 510 -4.29 4.95 -33.50
N ILE A 511 -3.21 4.83 -32.73
CA ILE A 511 -1.84 4.64 -33.26
C ILE A 511 -1.78 3.36 -34.11
N LYS A 512 -2.32 2.26 -33.58
CA LYS A 512 -2.35 0.97 -34.27
C LYS A 512 -3.11 1.04 -35.60
N LEU A 513 -4.33 1.60 -35.62
CA LEU A 513 -5.15 1.68 -36.83
C LEU A 513 -4.54 2.60 -37.91
N LEU A 514 -3.83 3.66 -37.49
CA LEU A 514 -3.05 4.50 -38.39
C LEU A 514 -1.85 3.76 -38.97
N ALA A 515 -1.12 3.00 -38.15
CA ALA A 515 0.03 2.21 -38.58
C ALA A 515 -0.35 1.07 -39.54
N GLU A 516 -1.48 0.41 -39.30
CA GLU A 516 -2.04 -0.65 -40.17
C GLU A 516 -2.71 -0.10 -41.44
N ASN A 517 -2.78 1.22 -41.63
CA ASN A 517 -3.42 1.89 -42.77
C ASN A 517 -4.89 1.48 -42.99
N LYS A 518 -5.70 1.57 -41.94
CA LYS A 518 -7.12 1.17 -41.94
C LYS A 518 -8.06 2.35 -41.67
N PRO A 519 -8.28 3.24 -42.65
CA PRO A 519 -9.08 4.46 -42.46
C PRO A 519 -10.55 4.17 -42.08
N ASN A 520 -11.14 3.11 -42.64
CA ASN A 520 -12.54 2.76 -42.37
C ASN A 520 -12.75 2.22 -40.94
N GLU A 521 -11.83 1.39 -40.47
CA GLU A 521 -11.84 0.88 -39.09
C GLU A 521 -11.59 2.01 -38.09
N LEU A 522 -10.69 2.96 -38.41
CA LEU A 522 -10.46 4.15 -37.60
C LEU A 522 -11.71 5.02 -37.48
N LEU A 523 -12.40 5.32 -38.58
CA LEU A 523 -13.64 6.11 -38.54
C LEU A 523 -14.74 5.39 -37.75
N ALA A 524 -14.90 4.08 -37.95
CA ALA A 524 -15.83 3.26 -37.17
C ALA A 524 -15.48 3.26 -35.68
N PHE A 525 -14.19 3.20 -35.33
CA PHE A 525 -13.72 3.26 -33.96
C PHE A 525 -13.99 4.63 -33.32
N LEU A 526 -13.73 5.74 -34.03
CA LEU A 526 -13.94 7.10 -33.51
C LEU A 526 -15.42 7.41 -33.21
N ILE A 527 -16.35 6.88 -34.00
CA ILE A 527 -17.80 7.10 -33.80
C ILE A 527 -18.46 6.04 -32.91
N ALA A 528 -17.78 4.92 -32.63
CA ALA A 528 -18.28 3.90 -31.72
C ALA A 528 -18.60 4.54 -30.36
N LYS A 529 -19.70 4.10 -29.74
CA LYS A 529 -20.26 4.75 -28.55
C LYS A 529 -20.02 3.91 -27.32
N SER A 530 -19.71 4.57 -26.22
CA SER A 530 -19.70 3.97 -24.89
C SER A 530 -21.11 3.49 -24.49
N PRO A 531 -21.26 2.72 -23.40
CA PRO A 531 -22.58 2.34 -22.86
C PRO A 531 -23.51 3.53 -22.59
N TYR A 532 -22.96 4.73 -22.46
CA TYR A 532 -23.70 5.97 -22.22
C TYR A 532 -23.99 6.78 -23.49
N GLY A 533 -23.68 6.23 -24.67
CA GLY A 533 -23.95 6.86 -25.95
C GLY A 533 -22.95 7.96 -26.34
N VAL A 534 -21.80 8.07 -25.64
CA VAL A 534 -20.76 9.06 -25.95
C VAL A 534 -19.79 8.46 -26.97
N PRO A 535 -19.50 9.16 -28.08
CA PRO A 535 -18.59 8.63 -29.10
C PRO A 535 -17.13 8.65 -28.63
N ASN A 536 -16.32 7.70 -29.10
CA ASN A 536 -14.90 7.56 -28.71
C ASN A 536 -14.06 8.79 -29.03
N TYR A 537 -14.38 9.55 -30.08
CA TYR A 537 -13.68 10.81 -30.41
C TYR A 537 -13.80 11.88 -29.30
N SER A 538 -14.66 11.68 -28.30
CA SER A 538 -14.67 12.46 -27.05
C SER A 538 -13.32 12.43 -26.31
N MET A 539 -12.51 11.40 -26.52
CA MET A 539 -11.20 11.21 -25.88
C MET A 539 -10.02 11.79 -26.69
N LEU A 540 -10.31 12.50 -27.79
CA LEU A 540 -9.27 13.18 -28.55
C LEU A 540 -8.54 14.22 -27.68
N SER A 541 -7.23 14.10 -27.67
CA SER A 541 -6.27 15.03 -27.06
C SER A 541 -5.42 15.68 -28.16
N LEU A 542 -4.57 16.65 -27.80
CA LEU A 542 -3.64 17.24 -28.78
C LEU A 542 -2.80 16.19 -29.52
N GLU A 543 -2.34 15.18 -28.80
CA GLU A 543 -1.50 14.10 -29.30
C GLU A 543 -2.23 13.27 -30.38
N THR A 544 -3.39 12.69 -30.03
CA THR A 544 -4.16 11.85 -30.97
C THR A 544 -4.78 12.66 -32.11
N GLN A 545 -5.15 13.91 -31.87
CA GLN A 545 -5.57 14.84 -32.92
C GLN A 545 -4.47 15.03 -33.96
N ASN A 546 -3.25 15.33 -33.52
CA ASN A 546 -2.14 15.54 -34.44
C ASN A 546 -1.77 14.27 -35.21
N TYR A 547 -1.74 13.11 -34.55
CA TYR A 547 -1.46 11.82 -35.18
C TYR A 547 -2.42 11.49 -36.31
N ILE A 548 -3.70 11.84 -36.18
CA ILE A 548 -4.69 11.62 -37.23
C ILE A 548 -4.58 12.70 -38.31
N SER A 549 -4.52 13.97 -37.92
CA SER A 549 -4.61 15.12 -38.84
C SER A 549 -3.43 15.17 -39.79
N TYR A 550 -2.21 14.94 -39.28
CA TYR A 550 -0.98 14.99 -40.06
C TYR A 550 -0.56 13.63 -40.61
N ASN A 551 -1.41 12.60 -40.50
CA ASN A 551 -1.10 11.31 -41.07
C ASN A 551 -1.14 11.37 -42.61
N ARG A 552 -0.23 10.64 -43.27
CA ARG A 552 -0.24 10.47 -44.73
C ARG A 552 -1.58 9.98 -45.28
N ASN A 553 -2.36 9.25 -44.48
CA ASN A 553 -3.66 8.71 -44.86
C ASN A 553 -4.83 9.68 -44.63
N TRP A 554 -4.60 10.88 -44.08
CA TRP A 554 -5.65 11.87 -43.85
C TRP A 554 -6.52 12.14 -45.09
N PRO A 555 -6.00 12.33 -46.31
CA PRO A 555 -6.85 12.58 -47.48
C PRO A 555 -7.86 11.46 -47.75
N PHE A 556 -7.47 10.21 -47.50
CA PHE A 556 -8.37 9.05 -47.61
C PHE A 556 -9.40 9.03 -46.48
N ILE A 557 -8.98 9.34 -45.25
CA ILE A 557 -9.89 9.47 -44.09
C ILE A 557 -10.92 10.58 -44.33
N GLU A 558 -10.50 11.71 -44.87
CA GLU A 558 -11.37 12.85 -45.18
C GLU A 558 -12.37 12.50 -46.30
N GLN A 559 -11.92 11.86 -47.38
CA GLN A 559 -12.82 11.40 -48.44
C GLN A 559 -13.85 10.38 -47.93
N GLU A 560 -13.43 9.40 -47.13
CA GLU A 560 -14.34 8.41 -46.56
C GLU A 560 -15.35 9.06 -45.61
N LEU A 561 -14.88 9.99 -44.77
CA LEU A 561 -15.74 10.78 -43.88
C LEU A 561 -16.76 11.61 -44.68
N LEU A 562 -16.36 12.17 -45.83
CA LEU A 562 -17.24 12.92 -46.73
C LEU A 562 -18.23 12.03 -47.51
N ASN A 563 -17.84 10.82 -47.87
CA ASN A 563 -18.67 9.91 -48.69
C ASN A 563 -19.61 9.03 -47.86
N THR A 564 -19.28 8.75 -46.60
CA THR A 564 -20.10 7.89 -45.76
C THR A 564 -21.46 8.50 -45.41
N THR A 565 -22.48 7.65 -45.44
CA THR A 565 -23.87 7.97 -45.06
C THR A 565 -24.25 7.43 -43.68
N THR A 566 -23.38 6.65 -43.04
CA THR A 566 -23.64 5.99 -41.75
C THR A 566 -23.34 6.89 -40.55
N ILE A 567 -22.53 7.94 -40.72
CA ILE A 567 -22.14 8.89 -39.67
C ILE A 567 -23.13 10.06 -39.65
N LEU A 568 -23.58 10.45 -38.45
CA LEU A 568 -24.51 11.57 -38.30
C LEU A 568 -23.85 12.89 -38.74
N ALA A 569 -24.65 13.79 -39.32
CA ALA A 569 -24.14 15.04 -39.89
C ALA A 569 -23.39 15.93 -38.87
N ASN A 570 -23.85 15.93 -37.61
CA ASN A 570 -23.20 16.66 -36.51
C ASN A 570 -21.86 16.02 -36.09
N GLU A 571 -21.79 14.69 -35.99
CA GLU A 571 -20.55 13.96 -35.68
C GLU A 571 -19.52 14.15 -36.80
N LYS A 572 -19.98 14.15 -38.06
CA LYS A 572 -19.16 14.45 -39.24
C LYS A 572 -18.59 15.87 -39.22
N GLN A 573 -19.41 16.86 -38.86
CA GLN A 573 -18.97 18.24 -38.71
C GLN A 573 -17.95 18.40 -37.57
N ASP A 574 -18.19 17.74 -36.43
CA ASP A 574 -17.25 17.72 -35.30
C ASP A 574 -15.90 17.11 -35.71
N LEU A 575 -15.90 15.95 -36.36
CA LEU A 575 -14.67 15.28 -36.83
C LEU A 575 -13.90 16.11 -37.87
N LEU A 576 -14.58 16.73 -38.85
CA LEU A 576 -13.93 17.62 -39.82
C LEU A 576 -13.33 18.86 -39.15
N LYS A 577 -14.02 19.42 -38.15
CA LYS A 577 -13.50 20.55 -37.36
C LYS A 577 -12.26 20.15 -36.56
N LEU A 578 -12.27 18.95 -35.99
CA LEU A 578 -11.22 18.47 -35.08
C LEU A 578 -10.03 17.86 -35.82
N LEU A 579 -10.19 17.26 -36.99
CA LEU A 579 -9.15 16.44 -37.61
C LEU A 579 -8.64 16.97 -38.95
N SER A 580 -9.35 17.91 -39.60
CA SER A 580 -8.86 18.49 -40.85
C SER A 580 -7.67 19.42 -40.57
N PRO A 581 -6.51 19.22 -41.22
CA PRO A 581 -5.33 20.08 -41.09
C PRO A 581 -5.61 21.56 -41.36
N ASN A 582 -6.66 21.85 -42.14
CA ASN A 582 -7.09 23.22 -42.41
C ASN A 582 -7.68 23.92 -41.17
N ASN A 583 -8.19 23.14 -40.21
CA ASN A 583 -8.81 23.60 -38.98
C ASN A 583 -7.93 23.36 -37.75
N VAL A 584 -7.00 22.40 -37.80
CA VAL A 584 -6.11 22.06 -36.69
C VAL A 584 -5.01 23.11 -36.49
N ASN A 585 -4.91 23.62 -35.27
CA ASN A 585 -3.80 24.45 -34.80
C ASN A 585 -3.37 23.97 -33.40
N ARG A 586 -2.16 24.32 -32.96
CA ARG A 586 -1.60 23.94 -31.64
C ARG A 586 -2.45 24.40 -30.43
N GLU A 587 -3.40 25.31 -30.63
CA GLU A 587 -4.27 25.85 -29.58
C GLU A 587 -5.61 25.11 -29.46
N ASN A 588 -5.92 24.16 -30.37
CA ASN A 588 -7.25 23.53 -30.43
C ASN A 588 -7.51 22.54 -29.30
N LEU A 589 -6.63 21.58 -29.02
CA LEU A 589 -6.80 20.67 -27.87
C LEU A 589 -5.58 20.73 -26.97
N SER A 590 -5.78 20.50 -25.67
CA SER A 590 -4.67 20.42 -24.72
C SER A 590 -4.05 19.02 -24.72
N ALA A 591 -2.72 18.96 -24.58
CA ALA A 591 -2.05 17.74 -24.14
C ALA A 591 -2.56 17.34 -22.74
N ILE A 592 -2.66 16.04 -22.47
CA ILE A 592 -3.22 15.51 -21.22
C ILE A 592 -2.18 14.65 -20.52
N VAL A 593 -2.06 14.85 -19.21
CA VAL A 593 -1.21 14.06 -18.32
C VAL A 593 -2.01 13.76 -17.05
N TRP A 594 -1.77 12.61 -16.45
CA TRP A 594 -2.29 12.23 -15.14
C TRP A 594 -1.23 11.42 -14.40
N SER A 595 -1.31 11.38 -13.07
CA SER A 595 -0.47 10.48 -12.29
C SER A 595 -1.01 9.07 -12.42
N LYS A 596 -0.14 8.15 -12.79
CA LYS A 596 -0.24 6.83 -12.18
C LYS A 596 0.21 7.01 -10.73
N TYR A 597 -0.74 7.22 -9.82
CA TYR A 597 -0.39 7.30 -8.41
C TYR A 597 0.22 5.96 -8.01
N SER A 598 1.33 6.02 -7.31
CA SER A 598 2.07 4.84 -6.92
C SER A 598 1.17 3.95 -6.05
N SER A 599 1.38 2.63 -6.04
CA SER A 599 0.75 1.73 -5.04
C SER A 599 1.32 1.86 -3.64
N LYS A 600 1.99 2.97 -3.37
CA LYS A 600 2.79 3.22 -2.19
C LYS A 600 2.03 4.18 -1.29
N LEU A 601 2.14 3.97 0.02
CA LEU A 601 1.51 4.82 1.02
C LEU A 601 2.09 6.24 0.96
N LEU A 602 1.29 7.24 1.32
CA LEU A 602 1.77 8.62 1.41
C LEU A 602 2.74 8.78 2.58
N PHE A 603 3.97 9.16 2.29
CA PHE A 603 5.05 9.26 3.25
C PHE A 603 4.73 10.21 4.41
N GLU A 604 4.23 11.42 4.11
CA GLU A 604 3.89 12.44 5.10
C GLU A 604 2.77 11.97 6.02
N VAL A 605 1.82 11.19 5.50
CA VAL A 605 0.74 10.61 6.30
C VAL A 605 1.30 9.58 7.28
N GLU A 606 2.16 8.68 6.82
CA GLU A 606 2.77 7.66 7.68
C GLU A 606 3.75 8.26 8.69
N LEU A 607 4.53 9.27 8.30
CA LEU A 607 5.42 9.99 9.21
C LEU A 607 4.62 10.80 10.26
N ASN A 608 3.53 11.47 9.87
CA ASN A 608 2.64 12.16 10.81
C ASN A 608 2.03 11.18 11.82
N LYS A 609 1.62 9.99 11.36
CA LYS A 609 1.14 8.93 12.24
C LYS A 609 2.24 8.61 13.26
N VAL A 610 3.48 8.37 12.85
CA VAL A 610 4.56 8.05 13.80
C VAL A 610 4.75 9.15 14.84
N ALA A 611 4.80 10.40 14.42
CA ALA A 611 4.97 11.57 15.31
C ALA A 611 3.82 11.73 16.31
N ASP A 612 2.58 11.75 15.84
CA ASP A 612 1.39 11.87 16.70
C ASP A 612 1.29 10.70 17.68
N GLY A 613 1.67 9.50 17.24
CA GLY A 613 1.74 8.32 18.09
C GLY A 613 2.77 8.45 19.21
N LEU A 614 3.96 8.97 18.90
CA LEU A 614 5.02 9.15 19.88
C LEU A 614 4.63 10.15 20.98
N ILE A 615 4.08 11.31 20.61
CA ILE A 615 3.59 12.33 21.55
C ILE A 615 2.51 11.76 22.47
N ARG A 616 1.56 11.01 21.89
CA ARG A 616 0.45 10.40 22.66
C ARG A 616 0.94 9.32 23.60
N MET A 617 1.82 8.44 23.15
CA MET A 617 2.43 7.40 23.99
C MET A 617 3.02 8.02 25.25
N VAL A 618 3.76 9.13 25.11
CA VAL A 618 4.31 9.86 26.25
C VAL A 618 3.20 10.42 27.16
N HIS A 619 2.18 11.08 26.59
CA HIS A 619 1.08 11.64 27.37
C HIS A 619 0.33 10.57 28.18
N VAL A 620 0.02 9.44 27.54
CA VAL A 620 -0.64 8.29 28.16
C VAL A 620 0.24 7.69 29.25
N TYR A 621 1.53 7.47 28.96
CA TYR A 621 2.47 6.90 29.91
C TYR A 621 2.57 7.76 31.19
N ASN A 622 2.75 9.08 31.02
CA ASN A 622 2.78 10.04 32.12
C ASN A 622 1.47 10.07 32.92
N LYS A 623 0.32 9.94 32.25
CA LYS A 623 -0.99 9.90 32.91
C LYS A 623 -1.25 8.58 33.67
N LYS A 624 -0.83 7.44 33.13
CA LYS A 624 -0.88 6.16 33.86
C LYS A 624 0.03 6.22 35.10
N ARG A 625 1.18 6.87 34.98
CA ARG A 625 2.18 7.05 36.05
C ARG A 625 1.75 8.05 37.11
N SER A 626 1.05 9.13 36.76
CA SER A 626 0.58 10.14 37.73
C SER A 626 -0.44 9.59 38.73
N ARG A 627 -1.12 8.48 38.41
CA ARG A 627 -2.04 7.76 39.30
C ARG A 627 -1.34 6.79 40.27
N GLN A 628 -0.03 6.61 40.18
CA GLN A 628 0.73 5.75 41.09
C GLN A 628 1.09 6.53 42.37
N TRP A 629 0.84 5.91 43.53
CA TRP A 629 1.17 6.49 44.83
C TRP A 629 2.69 6.57 45.08
N TYR A 630 3.46 5.64 44.50
CA TYR A 630 4.92 5.61 44.54
C TYR A 630 5.46 5.56 43.11
N LYS A 631 6.28 6.55 42.73
CA LYS A 631 6.81 6.70 41.37
C LYS A 631 8.22 6.13 41.18
N GLY A 632 8.85 5.62 42.25
CA GLY A 632 10.21 5.09 42.22
C GLY A 632 11.31 6.15 42.30
N PHE A 633 12.55 5.70 42.56
CA PHE A 633 13.73 6.57 42.71
C PHE A 633 14.25 7.22 41.42
N ARG A 634 13.71 6.83 40.24
CA ARG A 634 14.15 7.31 38.92
C ARG A 634 13.09 8.16 38.21
N ASP A 635 12.21 8.82 38.96
CA ASP A 635 11.09 9.58 38.39
C ASP A 635 11.57 10.71 37.49
N GLU A 636 12.57 11.47 37.92
CA GLU A 636 13.17 12.55 37.12
C GLU A 636 13.80 12.06 35.82
N VAL A 637 14.47 10.89 35.84
CA VAL A 637 15.06 10.28 34.64
C VAL A 637 13.97 9.92 33.63
N ARG A 638 12.86 9.33 34.09
CA ARG A 638 11.73 8.97 33.23
C ARG A 638 10.98 10.18 32.68
N ILE A 639 10.86 11.27 33.46
CA ILE A 639 10.28 12.52 32.98
C ILE A 639 11.14 13.12 31.86
N LYS A 640 12.45 13.21 32.05
CA LYS A 640 13.37 13.72 31.00
C LYS A 640 13.33 12.88 29.73
N GLN A 641 13.30 11.55 29.85
CA GLN A 641 13.16 10.67 28.69
C GLN A 641 11.83 10.91 27.95
N CYS A 642 10.73 11.12 28.68
CA CYS A 642 9.43 11.46 28.09
C CYS A 642 9.45 12.83 27.38
N GLU A 643 10.09 13.85 27.96
CA GLU A 643 10.23 15.17 27.35
C GLU A 643 10.99 15.10 26.02
N VAL A 644 12.10 14.34 25.98
CA VAL A 644 12.88 14.14 24.75
C VAL A 644 12.04 13.42 23.68
N LEU A 645 11.26 12.39 24.04
CA LEU A 645 10.38 11.69 23.10
C LEU A 645 9.26 12.59 22.56
N MET A 646 8.70 13.46 23.41
CA MET A 646 7.74 14.48 22.96
C MET A 646 8.38 15.45 21.97
N GLN A 647 9.60 15.91 22.25
CA GLN A 647 10.33 16.81 21.38
C GLN A 647 10.57 16.19 19.99
N VAL A 648 10.97 14.92 19.93
CA VAL A 648 11.11 14.20 18.64
C VAL A 648 9.81 14.22 17.84
N GLY A 649 8.68 13.92 18.46
CA GLY A 649 7.39 13.96 17.76
C GLY A 649 7.01 15.37 17.28
N GLN A 650 7.29 16.40 18.08
CA GLN A 650 7.04 17.80 17.71
C GLN A 650 7.95 18.28 16.57
N GLU A 651 9.22 17.89 16.57
CA GLU A 651 10.17 18.20 15.51
C GLU A 651 9.76 17.54 14.18
N ILE A 652 9.30 16.28 14.21
CA ILE A 652 8.77 15.61 13.01
C ILE A 652 7.50 16.31 12.51
N ASN A 653 6.55 16.67 13.38
CA ASN A 653 5.35 17.39 12.96
C ASN A 653 5.69 18.77 12.38
N SER A 654 6.66 19.47 12.96
CA SER A 654 7.12 20.78 12.46
C SER A 654 7.82 20.65 11.10
N LEU A 655 8.50 19.53 10.85
CA LEU A 655 9.07 19.21 9.55
C LEU A 655 7.96 19.11 8.49
N LEU A 656 6.86 18.43 8.80
CA LEU A 656 5.73 18.22 7.89
C LEU A 656 4.98 19.51 7.53
N ASP A 657 5.06 20.55 8.37
CA ASP A 657 4.48 21.86 8.10
C ASP A 657 5.35 22.74 7.17
N CYS A 658 6.61 22.37 6.93
CA CYS A 658 7.52 23.08 6.04
C CYS A 658 7.40 22.57 4.59
N HIS A 659 7.13 23.44 3.62
CA HIS A 659 7.12 23.08 2.19
C HIS A 659 7.93 24.08 1.34
N PRO A 660 8.70 23.62 0.34
CA PRO A 660 8.95 22.21 -0.05
C PRO A 660 10.09 21.56 0.77
N LEU A 661 10.00 20.24 1.02
CA LEU A 661 11.03 19.44 1.72
C LEU A 661 11.85 18.63 0.71
N SER A 662 13.18 18.58 0.88
CA SER A 662 14.03 17.67 0.11
C SER A 662 14.09 16.27 0.74
N LYS A 663 14.36 15.25 -0.08
CA LYS A 663 14.52 13.85 0.36
C LYS A 663 15.63 13.72 1.42
N GLU A 664 16.72 14.47 1.26
CA GLU A 664 17.85 14.45 2.20
C GLU A 664 17.50 15.02 3.57
N GLN A 665 16.80 16.17 3.61
CA GLN A 665 16.40 16.82 4.86
C GLN A 665 15.48 15.92 5.70
N ILE A 666 14.59 15.19 5.02
CA ILE A 666 13.67 14.24 5.64
C ILE A 666 14.43 13.05 6.24
N LEU A 667 15.34 12.44 5.46
CA LEU A 667 16.15 11.31 5.93
C LEU A 667 17.01 11.70 7.12
N GLU A 668 17.67 12.86 7.07
CA GLU A 668 18.51 13.34 8.15
C GLU A 668 17.72 13.44 9.47
N LYS A 669 16.51 14.01 9.41
CA LYS A 669 15.65 14.14 10.59
C LYS A 669 15.13 12.82 11.12
N ILE A 670 14.78 11.88 10.25
CA ILE A 670 14.37 10.54 10.67
C ILE A 670 15.52 9.80 11.35
N VAL A 671 16.72 9.86 10.78
CA VAL A 671 17.91 9.21 11.36
C VAL A 671 18.25 9.80 12.74
N GLN A 672 18.24 11.13 12.88
CA GLN A 672 18.41 11.79 14.19
C GLN A 672 17.36 11.35 15.22
N SER A 673 16.12 11.15 14.77
CA SER A 673 15.04 10.65 15.61
C SER A 673 15.30 9.20 16.06
N ILE A 674 15.71 8.33 15.13
CA ILE A 674 16.05 6.92 15.41
C ILE A 674 17.21 6.83 16.42
N GLU A 675 18.26 7.63 16.25
CA GLU A 675 19.39 7.69 17.18
C GLU A 675 18.96 8.10 18.59
N THR A 676 18.06 9.08 18.68
CA THR A 676 17.52 9.54 19.96
C THR A 676 16.70 8.44 20.66
N LEU A 677 15.83 7.74 19.92
CA LEU A 677 15.05 6.61 20.43
C LEU A 677 15.98 5.46 20.88
N ASN A 678 17.02 5.17 20.09
CA ASN A 678 18.05 4.17 20.40
C ASN A 678 18.76 4.48 21.72
N ARG A 679 19.20 5.73 21.91
CA ARG A 679 19.85 6.17 23.14
C ARG A 679 18.98 5.92 24.35
N ILE A 680 17.70 6.31 24.31
CA ILE A 680 16.76 6.11 25.42
C ILE A 680 16.52 4.61 25.67
N ASN A 681 16.36 3.80 24.62
CA ASN A 681 16.21 2.35 24.75
C ASN A 681 17.44 1.70 25.42
N ASN A 682 18.65 2.13 25.07
CA ASN A 682 19.89 1.64 25.67
C ASN A 682 20.02 2.09 27.13
N GLU A 683 19.69 3.34 27.45
CA GLU A 683 19.64 3.84 28.83
C GLU A 683 18.69 3.02 29.71
N ILE A 684 17.49 2.69 29.21
CA ILE A 684 16.52 1.85 29.92
C ILE A 684 17.06 0.42 30.10
N SER A 685 17.80 -0.11 29.12
CA SER A 685 18.40 -1.44 29.17
C SER A 685 19.49 -1.57 30.24
N LEU A 686 20.25 -0.50 30.47
CA LEU A 686 21.34 -0.44 31.45
C LEU A 686 20.84 -0.33 32.92
N GLU A 687 19.53 -0.20 33.14
CA GLU A 687 18.98 -0.13 34.49
C GLU A 687 18.97 -1.52 35.14
N THR A 688 19.80 -1.69 36.17
CA THR A 688 20.20 -2.92 36.90
C THR A 688 19.07 -3.74 37.57
N SER A 689 17.80 -3.52 37.22
CA SER A 689 16.64 -4.23 37.79
C SER A 689 15.68 -4.84 36.76
N ASN A 690 16.03 -4.89 35.47
CA ASN A 690 15.15 -5.41 34.42
C ASN A 690 15.02 -6.95 34.44
N ARG A 691 14.31 -7.50 35.43
CA ARG A 691 13.67 -8.84 35.31
C ARG A 691 12.52 -8.82 34.29
N PHE A 692 12.01 -7.63 33.93
CA PHE A 692 10.99 -7.42 32.92
C PHE A 692 11.36 -6.22 32.05
N GLN A 693 11.09 -6.29 30.74
CA GLN A 693 11.22 -5.14 29.86
C GLN A 693 10.24 -4.04 30.28
N SER A 694 10.71 -2.80 30.30
CA SER A 694 9.85 -1.65 30.59
C SER A 694 8.81 -1.49 29.48
N THR A 695 7.54 -1.21 29.83
CA THR A 695 6.50 -0.92 28.83
C THR A 695 6.90 0.23 27.92
N LEU A 696 7.54 1.27 28.47
CA LEU A 696 8.08 2.39 27.68
C LEU A 696 9.15 1.93 26.68
N GLN A 697 9.97 0.95 27.05
CA GLN A 697 11.01 0.41 26.18
C GLN A 697 10.43 -0.36 24.98
N GLN A 698 9.39 -1.15 25.22
CA GLN A 698 8.68 -1.88 24.17
C GLN A 698 8.02 -0.92 23.19
N GLU A 699 7.35 0.12 23.69
CA GLU A 699 6.74 1.18 22.88
C GLU A 699 7.78 1.92 22.03
N ILE A 700 8.94 2.29 22.61
CA ILE A 700 10.03 2.95 21.87
C ILE A 700 10.52 2.07 20.71
N LYS A 701 10.69 0.76 20.92
CA LYS A 701 11.11 -0.17 19.86
C LYS A 701 10.11 -0.22 18.71
N ILE A 702 8.80 -0.14 18.99
CA ILE A 702 7.76 -0.11 17.96
C ILE A 702 7.89 1.16 17.11
N PHE A 703 8.02 2.33 17.74
CA PHE A 703 8.19 3.60 16.99
C PHE A 703 9.51 3.65 16.23
N GLN A 704 10.57 3.10 16.81
CA GLN A 704 11.85 2.97 16.14
C GLN A 704 11.74 2.10 14.89
N ALA A 705 11.11 0.92 14.98
CA ALA A 705 10.91 0.04 13.84
C ALA A 705 10.10 0.75 12.74
N LYS A 706 9.04 1.48 13.10
CA LYS A 706 8.25 2.28 12.14
C LYS A 706 9.10 3.35 11.45
N LEU A 707 9.96 4.06 12.19
CA LEU A 707 10.88 5.05 11.59
C LEU A 707 11.92 4.39 10.67
N ILE A 708 12.45 3.22 11.04
CA ILE A 708 13.38 2.46 10.19
C ILE A 708 12.69 2.04 8.89
N THR A 709 11.46 1.52 8.97
CA THR A 709 10.67 1.20 7.76
C THR A 709 10.42 2.44 6.91
N LEU A 710 10.23 3.62 7.52
CA LEU A 710 10.11 4.88 6.78
C LEU A 710 11.43 5.31 6.11
N CYS A 711 12.60 4.81 6.51
CA CYS A 711 13.84 5.07 5.77
C CYS A 711 13.87 4.38 4.40
N GLU A 712 13.06 3.35 4.18
CA GLU A 712 12.87 2.71 2.87
C GLU A 712 11.97 3.57 1.98
N LEU A 713 12.49 4.75 1.59
CA LEU A 713 11.71 5.77 0.88
C LEU A 713 11.10 5.28 -0.43
N ASP A 714 11.70 4.28 -1.05
CA ASP A 714 11.18 3.67 -2.27
C ASP A 714 9.89 2.87 -2.02
N SER A 715 9.47 2.67 -0.77
CA SER A 715 8.19 2.05 -0.40
C SER A 715 7.05 3.06 -0.23
N TYR A 716 7.32 4.37 -0.37
CA TYR A 716 6.36 5.46 -0.13
C TYR A 716 6.25 6.43 -1.32
N GLU A 717 5.18 7.22 -1.35
CA GLU A 717 4.98 8.35 -2.26
C GLU A 717 4.85 9.65 -1.47
N PHE A 718 5.46 10.75 -1.93
CA PHE A 718 5.40 12.04 -1.22
C PHE A 718 4.24 12.90 -1.75
N ILE A 719 3.47 13.51 -0.85
CA ILE A 719 2.42 14.50 -1.15
C ILE A 719 3.03 15.66 -1.95
N SER A 720 4.25 16.07 -1.61
CA SER A 720 4.95 17.17 -2.29
C SER A 720 5.49 16.76 -3.67
N MET A 721 5.79 15.47 -3.92
CA MET A 721 6.15 14.96 -5.25
C MET A 721 4.91 14.84 -6.13
N ASN A 722 4.35 16.00 -6.48
CA ASN A 722 3.45 16.16 -7.61
C ASN A 722 4.07 15.46 -8.83
N ILE A 723 3.28 14.90 -9.75
CA ILE A 723 3.75 14.40 -11.06
C ILE A 723 4.69 15.44 -11.69
N ASN A 724 4.33 16.71 -11.55
CA ASN A 724 5.16 17.81 -11.99
C ASN A 724 6.57 17.74 -11.38
N MET A 725 6.76 17.40 -10.10
CA MET A 725 8.10 17.23 -9.54
C MET A 725 8.84 16.00 -10.05
N LYS A 726 8.21 14.83 -10.24
CA LYS A 726 8.90 13.66 -10.82
C LYS A 726 9.27 13.87 -12.29
N ILE A 727 8.36 14.47 -13.06
CA ILE A 727 8.62 14.91 -14.43
C ILE A 727 9.70 16.00 -14.43
N GLU A 728 9.63 16.99 -13.56
CA GLU A 728 10.65 18.04 -13.44
C GLU A 728 12.01 17.48 -13.02
N GLU A 729 12.08 16.52 -12.09
CA GLU A 729 13.33 15.83 -11.72
C GLU A 729 13.95 15.09 -12.92
N GLN A 730 13.12 14.43 -13.74
CA GLN A 730 13.57 13.79 -14.97
C GLN A 730 14.01 14.81 -16.01
N LEU A 731 13.25 15.89 -16.18
CA LEU A 731 13.57 17.00 -17.08
C LEU A 731 14.80 17.79 -16.59
N ASP A 732 15.07 17.86 -15.30
CA ASP A 732 16.25 18.51 -14.68
C ASP A 732 17.56 17.78 -15.03
N LYS A 733 17.47 16.51 -15.45
CA LYS A 733 18.62 15.79 -16.03
C LYS A 733 19.02 16.33 -17.41
N ILE A 734 18.19 17.16 -18.05
CA ILE A 734 18.53 17.83 -19.31
C ILE A 734 19.42 19.05 -19.02
N ARG A 735 20.62 19.06 -19.61
CA ARG A 735 21.63 20.11 -19.32
C ARG A 735 21.27 21.48 -19.89
N ASP A 736 20.63 21.53 -21.05
CA ASP A 736 20.27 22.77 -21.74
C ASP A 736 18.82 23.19 -21.38
N PRO A 737 18.61 24.35 -20.72
CA PRO A 737 17.28 24.83 -20.36
C PRO A 737 16.32 25.01 -21.54
N ALA A 738 16.83 25.41 -22.71
CA ALA A 738 16.00 25.61 -23.89
C ALA A 738 15.55 24.27 -24.49
N VAL A 739 16.39 23.22 -24.41
CA VAL A 739 16.01 21.85 -24.76
C VAL A 739 15.02 21.29 -23.74
N LYS A 740 15.24 21.55 -22.44
CA LYS A 740 14.32 21.15 -21.37
C LYS A 740 12.91 21.69 -21.61
N ASP A 741 12.78 22.97 -21.95
CA ASP A 741 11.50 23.60 -22.26
C ASP A 741 10.79 22.94 -23.45
N ILE A 742 11.53 22.48 -24.47
CA ILE A 742 10.96 21.73 -25.60
C ILE A 742 10.44 20.37 -25.13
N VAL A 743 11.26 19.58 -24.42
CA VAL A 743 10.88 18.23 -23.97
C VAL A 743 9.68 18.28 -23.03
N LYS A 744 9.57 19.34 -22.22
CA LYS A 744 8.40 19.59 -21.36
C LYS A 744 7.08 19.72 -22.13
N THR A 745 7.12 20.11 -23.41
CA THR A 745 5.93 20.18 -24.27
C THR A 745 5.53 18.82 -24.87
N LEU A 746 6.41 17.82 -24.80
CA LEU A 746 6.14 16.49 -25.32
C LEU A 746 5.26 15.66 -24.36
N PRO A 747 4.51 14.69 -24.89
CA PRO A 747 3.77 13.73 -24.07
C PRO A 747 4.65 13.02 -23.02
N ALA A 748 4.07 12.71 -21.86
CA ALA A 748 4.80 12.19 -20.70
C ALA A 748 5.54 10.86 -20.94
N HIS A 749 5.12 10.06 -21.93
CA HIS A 749 5.80 8.81 -22.27
C HIS A 749 7.16 9.00 -22.96
N TYR A 750 7.52 10.23 -23.35
CA TYR A 750 8.86 10.60 -23.82
C TYR A 750 9.79 11.07 -22.69
N HIS A 751 9.29 11.18 -21.46
CA HIS A 751 10.08 11.60 -20.28
C HIS A 751 10.77 10.42 -19.58
N THR A 752 11.10 9.37 -20.34
CA THR A 752 11.84 8.19 -19.88
C THR A 752 13.33 8.47 -19.81
N ASP A 753 14.10 7.67 -19.06
CA ASP A 753 15.56 7.82 -19.00
C ASP A 753 16.17 7.74 -20.42
N GLU A 754 15.67 6.85 -21.29
CA GLU A 754 16.10 6.74 -22.69
C GLU A 754 15.77 8.00 -23.51
N GLY A 755 14.56 8.54 -23.39
CA GLY A 755 14.15 9.76 -24.08
C GLY A 755 15.00 10.96 -23.65
N ILE A 756 15.19 11.13 -22.35
CA ILE A 756 16.02 12.19 -21.77
C ILE A 756 17.49 12.05 -22.21
N MET A 757 18.01 10.82 -22.30
CA MET A 757 19.36 10.56 -22.82
C MET A 757 19.49 11.01 -24.28
N LEU A 758 18.52 10.71 -25.14
CA LEU A 758 18.54 11.15 -26.54
C LEU A 758 18.56 12.67 -26.64
N PHE A 759 17.64 13.36 -25.96
CA PHE A 759 17.55 14.83 -26.01
C PHE A 759 18.80 15.53 -25.46
N ASN A 760 19.50 14.93 -24.48
CA ASN A 760 20.80 15.44 -24.02
C ASN A 760 21.91 15.38 -25.08
N THR A 761 21.74 14.60 -26.14
CA THR A 761 22.68 14.56 -27.29
C THR A 761 22.32 15.54 -28.41
N LEU A 762 21.17 16.21 -28.31
CA LEU A 762 20.65 17.11 -29.35
C LEU A 762 20.97 18.56 -29.00
N ASN A 763 21.23 19.38 -30.03
CA ASN A 763 21.20 20.83 -29.87
C ASN A 763 19.76 21.37 -29.96
N LEU A 764 19.57 22.68 -29.75
CA LEU A 764 18.25 23.32 -29.77
C LEU A 764 17.48 23.09 -31.09
N GLU A 765 18.14 23.28 -32.24
CA GLU A 765 17.49 23.14 -33.56
C GLU A 765 17.13 21.68 -33.86
N GLU A 766 18.01 20.75 -33.51
CA GLU A 766 17.75 19.30 -33.58
C GLU A 766 16.58 18.90 -32.67
N SER A 767 16.54 19.42 -31.45
CA SER A 767 15.47 19.13 -30.48
C SER A 767 14.11 19.64 -30.96
N MET A 768 14.06 20.84 -31.57
CA MET A 768 12.83 21.37 -32.17
C MET A 768 12.34 20.48 -33.33
N LYS A 769 13.24 19.99 -34.18
CA LYS A 769 12.90 19.08 -35.28
C LYS A 769 12.36 17.75 -34.78
N VAL A 770 13.05 17.13 -33.83
CA VAL A 770 12.63 15.86 -33.21
C VAL A 770 11.28 16.04 -32.51
N ALA A 771 11.09 17.10 -31.73
CA ALA A 771 9.81 17.35 -31.06
C ALA A 771 8.66 17.55 -32.06
N SER A 772 8.90 18.27 -33.15
CA SER A 772 7.91 18.46 -34.22
C SER A 772 7.56 17.13 -34.89
N TYR A 773 8.55 16.26 -35.13
CA TYR A 773 8.35 14.92 -35.67
C TYR A 773 7.50 14.04 -34.74
N LEU A 774 7.82 13.98 -33.45
CA LEU A 774 7.11 13.16 -32.46
C LEU A 774 5.67 13.65 -32.19
N ASN A 775 5.38 14.91 -32.48
CA ASN A 775 4.03 15.47 -32.42
C ASN A 775 3.16 15.05 -33.61
N ILE A 776 3.77 14.62 -34.71
CA ILE A 776 3.09 14.28 -35.97
C ILE A 776 2.95 12.77 -36.11
N GLU A 777 3.97 12.01 -35.74
CA GLU A 777 4.01 10.57 -35.83
C GLU A 777 4.54 9.97 -34.52
N TYR A 778 3.87 8.93 -34.03
CA TYR A 778 4.33 8.19 -32.87
C TYR A 778 5.61 7.41 -33.20
N ARG A 779 6.63 7.51 -32.34
CA ARG A 779 7.87 6.75 -32.45
C ARG A 779 8.42 6.44 -31.07
N ASP A 780 8.66 5.17 -30.76
CA ASP A 780 9.34 4.81 -29.51
C ASP A 780 10.79 5.33 -29.51
N LEU A 781 11.17 6.01 -28.42
CA LEU A 781 12.53 6.49 -28.18
C LEU A 781 13.27 5.49 -27.29
N ASP A 782 13.73 4.39 -27.88
CA ASP A 782 14.57 3.40 -27.20
C ASP A 782 16.06 3.56 -27.56
N ARG A 783 16.93 2.74 -26.94
CA ARG A 783 18.38 2.77 -27.20
C ARG A 783 18.77 2.35 -28.62
N ALA A 784 17.85 1.80 -29.41
CA ALA A 784 18.10 1.38 -30.78
C ALA A 784 17.83 2.52 -31.79
N VAL A 785 17.29 3.65 -31.37
CA VAL A 785 17.08 4.83 -32.23
C VAL A 785 18.42 5.47 -32.60
N ASP A 786 18.83 5.29 -33.86
CA ASP A 786 20.01 5.95 -34.41
C ASP A 786 19.74 7.43 -34.71
N LYS A 787 20.39 8.33 -33.96
CA LYS A 787 20.28 9.79 -34.10
C LYS A 787 20.48 10.24 -35.55
N LYS A 788 21.44 9.65 -36.25
CA LYS A 788 21.80 10.06 -37.61
C LYS A 788 20.68 9.73 -38.59
N THR A 789 20.18 8.49 -38.56
CA THR A 789 19.03 8.05 -39.37
C THR A 789 17.80 8.90 -39.07
N LEU A 790 17.52 9.20 -37.80
CA LEU A 790 16.37 10.02 -37.40
C LEU A 790 16.42 11.44 -37.99
N LEU A 791 17.56 12.14 -37.84
CA LEU A 791 17.71 13.53 -38.26
C LEU A 791 17.94 13.73 -39.76
N GLU A 792 18.70 12.82 -40.41
CA GLU A 792 19.10 12.97 -41.81
C GLU A 792 18.15 12.28 -42.79
N HIS A 793 17.35 11.31 -42.33
CA HIS A 793 16.47 10.52 -43.19
C HIS A 793 15.00 10.56 -42.76
N ASP A 794 14.66 10.09 -41.56
CA ASP A 794 13.26 9.88 -41.17
C ASP A 794 12.48 11.20 -41.06
N ILE A 795 13.04 12.21 -40.38
CA ILE A 795 12.40 13.52 -40.22
C ILE A 795 12.24 14.25 -41.58
N PRO A 796 13.29 14.42 -42.41
CA PRO A 796 13.15 15.09 -43.69
C PRO A 796 12.17 14.40 -44.63
N LEU A 797 12.14 13.06 -44.63
CA LEU A 797 11.22 12.28 -45.44
C LEU A 797 9.76 12.56 -45.06
N LEU A 798 9.42 12.47 -43.76
CA LEU A 798 8.05 12.70 -43.28
C LEU A 798 7.61 14.16 -43.49
N PHE A 799 8.49 15.12 -43.20
CA PHE A 799 8.18 16.54 -43.39
C PHE A 799 7.86 16.83 -44.85
N LYS A 800 8.67 16.30 -45.76
CA LYS A 800 8.45 16.47 -47.20
C LYS A 800 7.13 15.86 -47.64
N GLU A 801 6.82 14.65 -47.19
CA GLU A 801 5.58 13.95 -47.56
C GLU A 801 4.34 14.77 -47.17
N ILE A 802 4.26 15.24 -45.92
CA ILE A 802 3.11 16.00 -45.41
C ILE A 802 3.03 17.39 -46.07
N ASN A 803 4.15 18.11 -46.14
CA ASN A 803 4.17 19.45 -46.73
C ASN A 803 3.81 19.41 -48.22
N LEU A 804 4.25 18.39 -48.94
CA LEU A 804 3.94 18.22 -50.36
C LEU A 804 2.44 18.03 -50.58
N GLN A 805 1.74 17.31 -49.70
CA GLN A 805 0.28 17.15 -49.78
C GLN A 805 -0.42 18.53 -49.74
N LEU A 806 -0.06 19.39 -48.79
CA LEU A 806 -0.65 20.74 -48.72
C LEU A 806 -0.30 21.60 -49.93
N LEU A 807 0.95 21.56 -50.39
CA LEU A 807 1.41 22.34 -51.54
C LEU A 807 0.71 21.91 -52.84
N LEU A 808 0.51 20.60 -53.04
CA LEU A 808 -0.25 20.07 -54.17
C LEU A 808 -1.70 20.54 -54.11
N GLN A 809 -2.34 20.46 -52.95
CA GLN A 809 -3.71 20.95 -52.77
C GLN A 809 -3.82 22.46 -53.07
N LEU A 810 -2.88 23.27 -52.58
CA LEU A 810 -2.86 24.72 -52.85
C LEU A 810 -2.64 25.05 -54.33
N LYS A 811 -1.89 24.21 -55.04
CA LYS A 811 -1.69 24.32 -56.48
C LYS A 811 -2.96 23.96 -57.26
N GLU A 812 -3.61 22.87 -56.89
CA GLU A 812 -4.89 22.44 -57.49
C GLU A 812 -6.00 23.48 -57.27
N ASP A 813 -6.05 24.07 -56.08
CA ASP A 813 -6.98 25.15 -55.71
C ASP A 813 -6.62 26.52 -56.34
N ALA A 814 -5.58 26.59 -57.20
CA ALA A 814 -5.02 27.81 -57.78
C ALA A 814 -4.70 28.92 -56.73
N SER A 815 -4.41 28.52 -55.50
CA SER A 815 -4.17 29.43 -54.36
C SER A 815 -2.73 29.97 -54.30
N ILE A 816 -1.79 29.34 -55.02
CA ILE A 816 -0.38 29.74 -55.16
C ILE A 816 0.07 29.63 -56.61
N SER A 817 1.07 30.42 -57.02
CA SER A 817 1.65 30.34 -58.37
C SER A 817 2.59 29.13 -58.52
N GLN A 818 2.86 28.72 -59.77
CA GLN A 818 3.81 27.64 -60.07
C GLN A 818 5.21 27.94 -59.51
N GLU A 819 5.64 29.20 -59.55
CA GLU A 819 6.94 29.65 -59.03
C GLU A 819 7.02 29.51 -57.50
N VAL A 820 5.96 29.92 -56.79
CA VAL A 820 5.86 29.76 -55.33
C VAL A 820 5.83 28.28 -54.94
N PHE A 821 5.11 27.45 -55.70
CA PHE A 821 5.04 26.01 -55.50
C PHE A 821 6.42 25.33 -55.63
N GLU A 822 7.17 25.61 -56.71
CA GLU A 822 8.52 25.05 -56.92
C GLU A 822 9.51 25.50 -55.84
N ARG A 823 9.36 26.71 -55.31
CA ARG A 823 10.20 27.22 -54.22
C ARG A 823 9.95 26.48 -52.91
N PHE A 824 8.69 26.30 -52.52
CA PHE A 824 8.35 25.61 -51.27
C PHE A 824 8.60 24.11 -51.32
N ILE A 825 8.55 23.47 -52.49
CA ILE A 825 8.97 22.06 -52.64
C ILE A 825 10.42 21.86 -52.21
N LYS A 826 11.32 22.80 -52.55
CA LYS A 826 12.74 22.73 -52.16
C LYS A 826 12.97 22.88 -50.65
N LEU A 827 11.96 23.35 -49.91
CA LEU A 827 12.01 23.56 -48.46
C LEU A 827 11.08 22.59 -47.70
N ALA A 828 10.40 21.70 -48.41
CA ALA A 828 9.37 20.84 -47.84
C ALA A 828 9.93 19.81 -46.85
N ASP A 829 11.19 19.40 -47.02
CA ASP A 829 11.90 18.47 -46.14
C ASP A 829 12.54 19.13 -44.91
N THR A 830 12.59 20.45 -44.87
CA THR A 830 13.29 21.23 -43.84
C THR A 830 12.35 21.99 -42.91
N ILE A 831 11.17 22.37 -43.40
CA ILE A 831 10.18 23.13 -42.62
C ILE A 831 9.24 22.16 -41.87
N PRO A 832 9.08 22.31 -40.55
CA PRO A 832 8.09 21.55 -39.78
C PRO A 832 6.66 21.73 -40.33
N PRO A 833 5.87 20.64 -40.51
CA PRO A 833 4.52 20.72 -41.06
C PRO A 833 3.56 21.65 -40.31
N GLU A 834 3.71 21.76 -38.99
CA GLU A 834 2.95 22.71 -38.16
C GLU A 834 3.18 24.20 -38.53
N LEU A 835 4.32 24.53 -39.16
CA LEU A 835 4.62 25.88 -39.65
C LEU A 835 4.23 26.05 -41.12
N MET A 836 4.15 24.97 -41.89
CA MET A 836 3.75 24.98 -43.29
C MET A 836 2.22 25.04 -43.41
N THR A 837 1.64 26.21 -43.11
CA THR A 837 0.18 26.42 -43.14
C THR A 837 -0.24 27.33 -44.31
N ARG A 838 -1.51 27.26 -44.75
CA ARG A 838 -2.03 28.16 -45.80
C ARG A 838 -1.79 29.65 -45.47
N LYS A 839 -1.91 30.03 -44.20
CA LYS A 839 -1.66 31.40 -43.72
C LYS A 839 -0.19 31.79 -43.85
N ASN A 840 0.71 30.93 -43.38
CA ASN A 840 2.14 31.20 -43.41
C ASN A 840 2.68 31.19 -44.84
N ILE A 841 2.26 30.23 -45.68
CA ILE A 841 2.63 30.20 -47.10
C ILE A 841 2.20 31.50 -47.79
N LYS A 842 0.97 31.99 -47.56
CA LYS A 842 0.52 33.28 -48.11
C LYS A 842 1.38 34.44 -47.59
N ALA A 843 1.63 34.51 -46.29
CA ALA A 843 2.46 35.57 -45.70
C ALA A 843 3.89 35.57 -46.28
N TRP A 844 4.51 34.41 -46.41
CA TRP A 844 5.84 34.24 -46.99
C TRP A 844 5.88 34.51 -48.49
N SER A 845 4.78 34.22 -49.21
CA SER A 845 4.64 34.51 -50.65
C SER A 845 4.51 36.01 -50.96
N HIS A 846 3.92 36.79 -50.05
CA HIS A 846 3.76 38.24 -50.21
C HIS A 846 4.98 39.06 -49.77
N ALA A 847 5.91 38.47 -49.02
CA ALA A 847 7.06 39.17 -48.46
C ALA A 847 8.20 39.45 -49.45
N GLU A 848 8.10 39.03 -50.72
CA GLU A 848 9.15 39.20 -51.74
C GLU A 848 8.56 39.54 -53.12
N VAL A 849 8.27 40.82 -53.33
CA VAL A 849 8.39 41.47 -54.64
C VAL A 849 9.62 42.38 -54.55
N SER A 850 10.82 41.78 -54.53
CA SER A 850 12.13 42.38 -54.86
C SER A 850 13.24 41.51 -54.25
N GLU A 851 14.19 41.09 -55.09
CA GLU A 851 15.47 40.40 -54.80
C GLU A 851 15.48 38.86 -54.69
N GLU A 852 15.66 38.24 -55.87
CA GLU A 852 16.43 37.02 -56.19
C GLU A 852 16.49 35.85 -55.17
N SER A 853 15.65 34.85 -55.43
CA SER A 853 15.96 33.41 -55.63
C SER A 853 16.74 32.58 -54.58
N ASP A 854 16.90 32.99 -53.32
CA ASP A 854 17.61 32.16 -52.32
C ASP A 854 16.67 31.42 -51.34
N PRO A 855 16.61 30.07 -51.37
CA PRO A 855 15.93 29.25 -50.36
C PRO A 855 16.45 29.48 -48.92
N ALA A 856 17.72 29.85 -48.74
CA ALA A 856 18.33 30.06 -47.43
C ALA A 856 17.77 31.30 -46.71
N LYS A 857 17.48 32.38 -47.44
CA LYS A 857 16.85 33.60 -46.89
C LYS A 857 15.41 33.36 -46.47
N LEU A 858 14.67 32.54 -47.21
CA LEU A 858 13.30 32.20 -46.84
C LEU A 858 13.27 31.28 -45.61
N LEU A 859 14.21 30.34 -45.50
CA LEU A 859 14.40 29.54 -44.29
C LEU A 859 14.75 30.43 -43.07
N ALA A 860 15.53 31.50 -43.24
CA ALA A 860 15.81 32.47 -42.17
C ALA A 860 14.54 33.22 -41.71
N LYS A 861 13.67 33.65 -42.63
CA LYS A 861 12.34 34.24 -42.29
C LYS A 861 11.42 33.23 -41.61
N VAL A 862 11.44 31.96 -42.03
CA VAL A 862 10.70 30.89 -41.35
C VAL A 862 11.21 30.71 -39.92
N LYS A 863 12.53 30.79 -39.69
CA LYS A 863 13.15 30.77 -38.35
C LYS A 863 12.80 32.00 -37.50
N GLU A 864 12.60 33.18 -38.11
CA GLU A 864 12.10 34.39 -37.43
C GLU A 864 10.60 34.33 -37.12
N THR A 865 9.86 33.47 -37.83
CA THR A 865 8.44 33.20 -37.55
C THR A 865 8.38 32.38 -36.26
N LYS A 866 8.47 33.07 -35.11
CA LYS A 866 8.36 32.42 -33.80
C LYS A 866 7.09 31.56 -33.77
N PRO A 867 7.14 30.34 -33.20
CA PRO A 867 5.92 29.74 -32.66
C PRO A 867 5.38 30.77 -31.66
N ILE A 868 4.22 31.34 -31.96
CA ILE A 868 3.71 32.56 -31.35
C ILE A 868 3.78 32.47 -29.82
N ASP A 869 4.51 33.42 -29.23
CA ASP A 869 4.54 33.72 -27.80
C ASP A 869 3.11 34.07 -27.31
N LYS A 870 2.36 33.08 -26.83
CA LYS A 870 1.16 33.28 -25.99
C LYS A 870 1.14 32.32 -24.79
N LEU A 871 2.28 32.20 -24.09
CA LEU A 871 2.34 31.67 -22.71
C LEU A 871 2.42 32.76 -21.64
N LYS A 872 2.18 34.04 -21.98
CA LYS A 872 2.12 35.16 -21.04
C LYS A 872 0.69 35.56 -20.62
N PHE A 873 -0.19 34.61 -20.34
CA PHE A 873 -1.54 34.92 -19.81
C PHE A 873 -1.87 34.32 -18.43
N PHE A 874 -0.91 33.71 -17.73
CA PHE A 874 -1.16 33.17 -16.37
C PHE A 874 -0.41 33.87 -15.22
N ASN A 875 0.32 34.96 -15.47
CA ASN A 875 0.80 35.86 -14.43
C ASN A 875 0.17 37.25 -14.60
N ARG A 876 -1.14 37.37 -14.34
CA ARG A 876 -1.69 38.61 -13.82
C ARG A 876 -1.91 38.40 -12.33
N GLU A 877 -1.07 39.03 -11.52
CA GLU A 877 -1.45 39.41 -10.16
C GLU A 877 -2.83 40.10 -10.24
N PRO A 878 -3.72 39.91 -9.25
CA PRO A 878 -4.98 40.63 -9.22
C PRO A 878 -4.68 42.14 -9.24
N GLU A 879 -5.14 42.82 -10.29
CA GLU A 879 -5.13 44.29 -10.37
C GLU A 879 -5.76 44.85 -9.08
N LYS A 880 -4.92 45.50 -8.28
CA LYS A 880 -5.36 46.39 -7.20
C LYS A 880 -6.31 47.42 -7.80
N ARG A 881 -7.54 47.49 -7.26
CA ARG A 881 -8.42 48.63 -7.53
C ARG A 881 -7.72 49.91 -7.07
N PRO A 882 -7.63 50.95 -7.91
CA PRO A 882 -7.14 52.25 -7.50
C PRO A 882 -8.32 53.02 -6.89
N ASP A 883 -8.64 52.74 -5.63
CA ASP A 883 -9.46 53.60 -4.76
C ASP A 883 -9.32 53.02 -3.35
N ASP A 884 -8.31 53.49 -2.61
CA ASP A 884 -8.33 53.60 -1.13
C ASP A 884 -6.99 54.20 -0.68
N GLU A 885 -6.93 55.53 -0.64
CA GLU A 885 -5.90 56.27 0.10
C GLU A 885 -6.01 55.97 1.61
N PRO A 886 -4.87 55.92 2.35
CA PRO A 886 -4.88 55.64 3.77
C PRO A 886 -5.28 56.89 4.57
N LYS A 887 -6.55 56.95 5.01
CA LYS A 887 -6.93 57.86 6.09
C LYS A 887 -6.48 57.29 7.43
N SER A 888 -5.35 57.82 7.88
CA SER A 888 -5.00 58.08 9.28
C SER A 888 -6.24 58.37 10.14
N SER A 889 -6.51 57.51 11.13
CA SER A 889 -6.94 57.91 12.48
C SER A 889 -7.15 56.68 13.35
N ALA A 890 -6.25 56.51 14.33
CA ALA A 890 -6.52 55.70 15.51
C ALA A 890 -7.67 56.32 16.34
N PRO A 891 -8.45 55.50 17.04
CA PRO A 891 -8.93 55.92 18.35
C PRO A 891 -8.54 54.91 19.43
N GLN A 892 -7.86 55.50 20.40
CA GLN A 892 -7.69 55.14 21.80
C GLN A 892 -8.66 54.13 22.39
N ILE A 893 -8.04 53.17 23.08
CA ILE A 893 -8.61 52.35 24.15
C ILE A 893 -9.10 53.26 25.28
N GLY A 894 -10.33 53.04 25.72
CA GLY A 894 -10.88 53.50 27.00
C GLY A 894 -11.93 52.50 27.51
N PRO A 895 -12.09 52.31 28.83
CA PRO A 895 -12.54 51.04 29.41
C PRO A 895 -14.00 51.04 29.88
N PHE A 896 -14.40 49.91 30.50
CA PHE A 896 -15.67 49.55 31.15
C PHE A 896 -16.71 48.91 30.21
N GLN A 897 -17.31 47.75 30.52
CA GLN A 897 -17.68 47.17 31.82
C GLN A 897 -17.81 45.65 31.71
#